data_AF-A0A450YLU1-F1
#
_entry.id   AF-A0A450YLU1-F1
#
_cell.length_a   1.000
_cell.length_b   1.000
_cell.length_c   1.000
_cell.angle_alpha   90.00
_cell.angle_beta   90.00
_cell.angle_gamma   90.00
#
_symmetry.space_group_name_H-M   'P 1'
#
loop_
_entity.id
_entity.type
_entity.pdbx_description
1 polymer ?
#
loop_
_entity_poly.entity_id
_entity_poly.type
_entity_poly.pdbx_seq_one_letter_code
_entity_poly.pdbx_strand_id
1 'polypeptide(L)'
;MSATEKNRTPARRLVPIPLAAIPPGMAFHASLNAAREGVREGAVNPGYLTVIERAWKEMGLDGVLCLDGRPILYHKEYGELCPLPERIRQHKLFWNQGVANVLVLADPINVYLYSGLAEPEENEGETTESALIRILGIAEYAERIHTLFRQLATGRFYEDHREYFDPEKSVDAYLLKNLRAFRDKLTKGNEGFAGKGLEIEEAHAFIGRILFLCYLLDRDIVDIGKPDGEGRGTRFLAGELARREEGTGIDYLYGLFEDIRERFNGNMFDRDLDTEKERIRGHLGELSLLLGGGEIKTGQFSLWPYYDFRMIPVETISAIYQDFLAAEDKAKNKQDQRKTGAFYTPRFLAEMVVDVALTEEPESWEWSFLDPACGSGIFLVILFNRLASQRLAGIGKDDHEARAEALQGILKSRIRGVDIAETACRIACFSLYLAYLDFLDSPEIEKYMGKIGKLPRLFHNPANPEPPPDIPTIRKADFFALKDNAFQGEGFPDGRFHCVIGNPPWAERGSKQIAQEFMREAPRFLKTNGIGCLLLPTKILHNKTDAFQVDWIGRVTLEKVLQLADYRKLLFQGAKAPGFIARFRNAAPKSARHTVEFIAPKFNRDGLRDGLITVDPAARAWIPLGDVLAAARSGSTPIVWKQHLWGTRRDRKFLDLLQSLPPLAEYVDILSDLEKKGLARTKRWCAGQGLKAWGIDKDPSESDRNLKKNPWPLDTPFIEARSQAIYFILSREATISFKERLEKEKYRKDVLYSDPPHDLFFGPKVLVNQRFNKAAYCNFDVLFQHSLQSIAGPPEDAERLMFLAAYLESKLARYFFFHTSANWGTERDKVHLHELLRLPFPLPENDFIAPDAAGIIREIAEKVRAFGGNSRNQPPKSGPEQMSLLLSRENAKDIEKSTKTKKRRSKSKESSNTNTLRQEIDPLIYRYFGLTEQEKILVEDTVDVLIPSATPGSRNADIPTLRPVKEARIFPYDKEGLCVYGNTLAKTLNGWAGNEGSRYRVRVEVGSDENTGLAMATLRLDESTAACREIPISRPLADALQRYCATVSKETKTLVYERDILFFEGDSIHVIRADRLLNWTRAMALNDAARIYGEIVLAEGEDHAG
;
A
#
# COMPACT_ATOMS: atom_id res chain seq x y z
N MET A 1 17.59 23.11 29.84
CA MET A 1 18.85 23.34 29.08
C MET A 1 19.80 24.08 30.00
N SER A 2 20.94 23.50 30.37
CA SER A 2 21.93 24.22 31.18
C SER A 2 22.58 25.34 30.34
N ALA A 3 23.11 26.36 31.00
CA ALA A 3 23.70 27.55 30.39
C ALA A 3 24.88 27.28 29.43
N THR A 4 25.32 26.02 29.26
CA THR A 4 26.38 25.59 28.35
C THR A 4 25.94 25.42 26.89
N GLU A 5 24.64 25.40 26.56
CA GLU A 5 24.18 25.27 25.16
C GLU A 5 24.12 26.59 24.38
N LYS A 6 24.19 27.75 25.05
CA LYS A 6 24.08 29.06 24.37
C LYS A 6 25.35 29.53 23.65
N ASN A 7 26.51 28.87 23.87
CA ASN A 7 27.82 29.35 23.38
C ASN A 7 28.70 28.24 22.74
N ARG A 8 28.12 27.31 21.97
CA ARG A 8 28.94 26.58 20.97
C ARG A 8 29.05 27.45 19.71
N THR A 9 30.18 28.12 19.55
CA THR A 9 30.65 28.59 18.24
C THR A 9 30.54 27.42 17.26
N PRO A 10 29.98 27.57 16.05
CA PRO A 10 29.84 26.44 15.13
C PRO A 10 31.25 25.90 14.85
N ALA A 11 31.51 24.67 15.30
CA ALA A 11 32.70 23.95 14.91
C ALA A 11 32.73 23.93 13.37
N ARG A 12 33.91 24.18 12.79
CA ARG A 12 34.08 24.16 11.34
C ARG A 12 33.69 22.76 10.86
N ARG A 13 32.59 22.64 10.09
CA ARG A 13 32.10 21.35 9.60
C ARG A 13 33.23 20.58 8.92
N LEU A 14 33.34 19.30 9.24
CA LEU A 14 34.30 18.40 8.61
C LEU A 14 33.98 18.24 7.12
N VAL A 15 32.70 18.29 6.75
CA VAL A 15 32.24 18.27 5.36
C VAL A 15 31.26 19.42 5.12
N PRO A 16 31.60 20.41 4.28
CA PRO A 16 30.64 21.43 3.89
C PRO A 16 29.54 20.78 3.04
N ILE A 17 28.29 20.86 3.50
CA ILE A 17 27.14 20.40 2.72
C ILE A 17 26.84 21.48 1.68
N PRO A 18 27.00 21.20 0.38
CA PRO A 18 26.77 22.20 -0.65
C PRO A 18 25.26 22.42 -0.76
N LEU A 19 24.76 23.61 -0.42
CA LEU A 19 23.32 23.91 -0.52
C LEU A 19 22.81 23.77 -1.97
N ALA A 20 23.66 24.07 -2.96
CA ALA A 20 23.38 23.84 -4.38
C ALA A 20 23.28 22.35 -4.77
N ALA A 21 23.71 21.42 -3.89
CA ALA A 21 23.63 19.99 -4.09
C ALA A 21 22.28 19.38 -3.74
N ILE A 22 21.52 20.08 -2.92
CA ILE A 22 20.27 19.56 -2.36
C ILE A 22 19.24 19.53 -3.49
N PRO A 23 18.74 18.35 -3.87
CA PRO A 23 17.71 18.26 -4.89
C PRO A 23 16.46 19.06 -4.50
N PRO A 24 15.73 19.65 -5.46
CA PRO A 24 14.44 20.27 -5.19
C PRO A 24 13.50 19.33 -4.41
N GLY A 25 12.74 19.86 -3.45
CA GLY A 25 11.90 19.08 -2.53
C GLY A 25 12.66 18.47 -1.33
N MET A 26 13.98 18.58 -1.31
CA MET A 26 14.77 18.31 -0.11
C MET A 26 15.17 19.59 0.61
N ALA A 27 15.25 19.49 1.93
CA ALA A 27 15.76 20.55 2.77
C ALA A 27 16.76 19.96 3.78
N PHE A 28 17.97 20.50 3.81
CA PHE A 28 18.94 20.15 4.83
C PHE A 28 18.90 21.20 5.95
N HIS A 29 18.51 20.78 7.15
CA HIS A 29 18.49 21.62 8.33
C HIS A 29 19.80 21.43 9.08
N ALA A 30 20.59 22.49 9.16
CA ALA A 30 21.91 22.51 9.79
C ALA A 30 21.87 22.73 11.32
N SER A 31 20.72 23.12 11.85
CA SER A 31 20.50 23.35 13.28
C SER A 31 19.04 23.06 13.63
N LEU A 32 18.77 22.85 14.92
CA LEU A 32 17.41 22.64 15.38
C LEU A 32 16.51 23.86 15.15
N ASN A 33 17.06 25.07 15.23
CA ASN A 33 16.30 26.29 14.93
C ASN A 33 15.93 26.35 13.45
N ALA A 34 16.83 25.96 12.55
CA ALA A 34 16.53 25.86 11.12
C ALA A 34 15.46 24.81 10.81
N ALA A 35 15.39 23.71 11.57
CA ALA A 35 14.31 22.73 11.46
C ALA A 35 12.96 23.31 11.94
N ARG A 36 12.95 24.09 13.02
CA ARG A 36 11.76 24.79 13.53
C ARG A 36 11.26 25.86 12.56
N GLU A 37 12.16 26.66 11.99
CA GLU A 37 11.83 27.64 10.95
C GLU A 37 11.28 26.93 9.69
N GLY A 38 11.89 25.80 9.33
CA GLY A 38 11.42 24.95 8.25
C GLY A 38 9.97 24.48 8.40
N VAL A 39 9.43 24.36 9.62
CA VAL A 39 8.00 24.07 9.83
C VAL A 39 7.11 25.23 9.37
N ARG A 40 7.54 26.48 9.60
CA ARG A 40 6.80 27.68 9.17
C ARG A 40 6.86 27.87 7.65
N GLU A 41 7.98 27.45 7.05
CA GLU A 41 8.22 27.54 5.61
C GLU A 41 7.68 26.33 4.82
N GLY A 42 7.13 25.32 5.51
CA GLY A 42 6.63 24.08 4.89
C GLY A 42 7.74 23.09 4.48
N ALA A 43 8.99 23.36 4.80
CA ALA A 43 10.15 22.50 4.55
C ALA A 43 10.28 21.32 5.53
N VAL A 44 9.60 21.38 6.69
CA VAL A 44 9.46 20.28 7.65
C VAL A 44 7.99 20.08 7.96
N ASN A 45 7.49 18.84 7.85
CA ASN A 45 6.13 18.54 8.25
C ASN A 45 6.03 18.62 9.80
N PRO A 46 5.10 19.41 10.36
CA PRO A 46 4.95 19.60 11.80
C PRO A 46 4.87 18.29 12.59
N GLY A 47 4.32 17.22 11.99
CA GLY A 47 4.20 15.91 12.62
C GLY A 47 5.54 15.21 12.94
N TYR A 48 6.65 15.63 12.33
CA TYR A 48 7.97 15.06 12.61
C TYR A 48 8.85 15.95 13.49
N LEU A 49 8.42 17.18 13.81
CA LEU A 49 9.27 18.13 14.55
C LEU A 49 9.70 17.59 15.91
N THR A 50 8.77 17.02 16.68
CA THR A 50 9.05 16.46 18.02
C THR A 50 10.08 15.34 17.97
N VAL A 51 9.98 14.48 16.96
CA VAL A 51 10.86 13.33 16.79
C VAL A 51 12.25 13.78 16.31
N ILE A 52 12.31 14.81 15.44
CA ILE A 52 13.54 15.49 15.04
C ILE A 52 14.20 16.17 16.24
N GLU A 53 13.45 16.90 17.06
CA GLU A 53 13.94 17.56 18.28
C GLU A 53 14.58 16.56 19.24
N ARG A 54 13.92 15.41 19.44
CA ARG A 54 14.47 14.35 20.27
C ARG A 54 15.73 13.73 19.68
N ALA A 55 15.73 13.44 18.38
CA ALA A 55 16.92 12.96 17.68
C ALA A 55 18.10 13.91 17.91
N TRP A 56 17.84 15.21 17.75
CA TRP A 56 18.86 16.25 17.92
C TRP A 56 19.45 16.24 19.32
N LYS A 57 18.61 16.14 20.36
CA LYS A 57 19.00 16.13 21.76
C LYS A 57 19.75 14.85 22.15
N GLU A 58 19.17 13.69 21.85
CA GLU A 58 19.66 12.40 22.36
C GLU A 58 20.82 11.84 21.53
N MET A 59 20.86 12.14 20.22
CA MET A 59 21.94 11.69 19.33
C MET A 59 23.02 12.76 19.16
N GLY A 60 22.72 14.04 19.42
CA GLY A 60 23.67 15.13 19.18
C GLY A 60 23.93 15.33 17.70
N LEU A 61 22.86 15.49 16.90
CA LEU A 61 22.95 15.63 15.45
C LEU A 61 23.53 16.98 15.03
N ASP A 62 24.18 16.99 13.86
CA ASP A 62 24.69 18.19 13.19
C ASP A 62 23.88 18.55 11.93
N GLY A 63 22.95 17.67 11.55
CA GLY A 63 21.83 18.07 10.71
C GLY A 63 20.92 16.94 10.27
N VAL A 64 19.85 17.35 9.60
CA VAL A 64 18.76 16.48 9.17
C VAL A 64 18.40 16.83 7.73
N LEU A 65 18.36 15.83 6.86
CA LEU A 65 17.84 15.96 5.51
C LEU A 65 16.40 15.49 5.47
N CYS A 66 15.50 16.37 5.05
CA CYS A 66 14.10 16.08 4.81
C CYS A 66 13.83 15.96 3.31
N LEU A 67 12.92 15.08 2.91
CA LEU A 67 12.31 14.99 1.58
C LEU A 67 10.80 15.19 1.74
N ASP A 68 10.24 16.19 1.06
CA ASP A 68 8.81 16.54 1.16
C ASP A 68 8.36 16.74 2.62
N GLY A 69 9.21 17.39 3.43
CA GLY A 69 8.97 17.64 4.85
C GLY A 69 9.23 16.47 5.80
N ARG A 70 9.64 15.29 5.29
CA ARG A 70 9.85 14.07 6.10
C ARG A 70 11.33 13.76 6.24
N PRO A 71 11.84 13.44 7.45
CA PRO A 71 13.25 13.17 7.63
C PRO A 71 13.65 11.84 6.98
N ILE A 72 14.67 11.87 6.11
CA ILE A 72 15.18 10.68 5.40
C ILE A 72 16.61 10.33 5.79
N LEU A 73 17.40 11.31 6.23
CA LEU A 73 18.80 11.14 6.63
C LEU A 73 19.14 11.99 7.84
N TYR A 74 19.84 11.39 8.81
CA TYR A 74 20.47 12.09 9.93
C TYR A 74 21.98 12.14 9.77
N HIS A 75 22.56 13.26 10.18
CA HIS A 75 23.98 13.55 10.05
C HIS A 75 24.57 13.93 11.40
N LYS A 76 25.71 13.31 11.75
CA LYS A 76 26.48 13.62 12.96
C LYS A 76 27.98 13.62 12.65
N GLU A 77 28.68 14.61 13.17
CA GLU A 77 30.12 14.83 13.01
C GLU A 77 30.86 14.63 14.33
N TYR A 78 32.07 14.08 14.27
CA TYR A 78 32.96 13.86 15.40
C TYR A 78 34.30 14.55 15.15
N GLY A 79 34.76 15.37 16.09
CA GLY A 79 36.08 16.03 15.99
C GLY A 79 37.28 15.09 16.06
N GLU A 80 37.05 13.84 16.46
CA GLU A 80 38.04 12.77 16.62
C GLU A 80 37.51 11.48 15.97
N LEU A 81 38.38 10.48 15.80
CA LEU A 81 37.99 9.17 15.28
C LEU A 81 36.85 8.57 16.10
N CYS A 82 35.76 8.18 15.43
CA CYS A 82 34.58 7.65 16.12
C CYS A 82 34.78 6.16 16.43
N PRO A 83 34.92 5.77 17.71
CA PRO A 83 35.20 4.39 18.07
C PRO A 83 33.96 3.51 17.81
N LEU A 84 34.20 2.23 17.48
CA LEU A 84 33.15 1.27 17.14
C LEU A 84 32.00 1.20 18.18
N PRO A 85 32.24 1.20 19.51
CA PRO A 85 31.15 1.21 20.49
C PRO A 85 30.23 2.44 20.40
N GLU A 86 30.79 3.62 20.08
CA GLU A 86 29.98 4.84 19.91
C GLU A 86 29.18 4.80 18.61
N ARG A 87 29.74 4.23 17.52
CA ARG A 87 29.01 4.03 16.27
C ARG A 87 27.81 3.09 16.46
N ILE A 88 28.01 1.97 17.13
CA ILE A 88 26.94 1.01 17.48
C ILE A 88 25.88 1.68 18.35
N ARG A 89 26.30 2.49 19.34
CA ARG A 89 25.38 3.25 20.18
C ARG A 89 24.51 4.21 19.36
N GLN A 90 25.09 4.96 18.42
CA GLN A 90 24.34 5.88 17.57
C GLN A 90 23.37 5.14 16.63
N HIS A 91 23.83 4.05 15.99
CA HIS A 91 22.98 3.22 15.15
C HIS A 91 21.79 2.65 15.94
N LYS A 92 22.00 2.23 17.19
CA LYS A 92 20.91 1.75 18.05
C LYS A 92 19.88 2.83 18.37
N LEU A 93 20.31 4.04 18.72
CA LEU A 93 19.39 5.16 18.97
C LEU A 93 18.58 5.49 17.71
N PHE A 94 19.26 5.48 16.55
CA PHE A 94 18.68 5.71 15.25
C PHE A 94 17.63 4.65 14.86
N TRP A 95 17.97 3.37 15.03
CA TRP A 95 17.07 2.25 14.76
C TRP A 95 15.84 2.30 15.67
N ASN A 96 16.02 2.58 16.97
CA ASN A 96 14.91 2.71 17.91
C ASN A 96 13.97 3.87 17.59
N GLN A 97 14.48 4.94 16.99
CA GLN A 97 13.62 6.05 16.59
C GLN A 97 12.67 5.67 15.46
N GLY A 98 13.14 4.86 14.51
CA GLY A 98 12.26 4.32 13.46
C GLY A 98 11.67 5.35 12.49
N VAL A 99 12.22 6.59 12.39
CA VAL A 99 11.71 7.62 11.46
C VAL A 99 12.55 7.79 10.18
N ALA A 100 13.82 8.22 10.28
CA ALA A 100 14.71 8.37 9.11
C ALA A 100 15.37 7.04 8.67
N ASN A 101 15.71 6.92 7.39
CA ASN A 101 16.18 5.65 6.79
C ASN A 101 17.71 5.50 6.80
N VAL A 102 18.45 6.60 6.69
CA VAL A 102 19.92 6.60 6.63
C VAL A 102 20.52 7.40 7.78
N LEU A 103 21.53 6.85 8.45
CA LEU A 103 22.37 7.56 9.42
C LEU A 103 23.76 7.74 8.83
N VAL A 104 24.26 8.98 8.85
CA VAL A 104 25.62 9.33 8.46
C VAL A 104 26.39 9.75 9.71
N LEU A 105 27.45 9.01 10.02
CA LEU A 105 28.43 9.37 11.03
C LEU A 105 29.73 9.76 10.33
N ALA A 106 30.23 10.97 10.55
CA ALA A 106 31.47 11.46 9.95
C ALA A 106 32.51 11.72 11.05
N ASP A 107 33.71 11.18 10.88
CA ASP A 107 34.89 11.51 11.68
C ASP A 107 35.96 12.18 10.78
N PRO A 108 37.12 12.60 11.28
CA PRO A 108 38.11 13.32 10.48
C PRO A 108 38.67 12.56 9.27
N ILE A 109 38.48 11.24 9.19
CA ILE A 109 39.04 10.37 8.14
C ILE A 109 37.94 9.69 7.33
N ASN A 110 36.89 9.21 8.00
CA ASN A 110 35.88 8.32 7.45
C ASN A 110 34.46 8.85 7.62
N VAL A 111 33.59 8.41 6.72
CA VAL A 111 32.14 8.59 6.78
C VAL A 111 31.48 7.22 6.72
N TYR A 112 30.64 6.93 7.70
CA TYR A 112 29.94 5.66 7.89
C TYR A 112 28.45 5.83 7.60
N LEU A 113 27.91 5.01 6.70
CA LEU A 113 26.49 5.03 6.34
C LEU A 113 25.80 3.79 6.93
N TYR A 114 24.80 3.99 7.78
CA TYR A 114 24.01 2.90 8.38
C TYR A 114 22.56 2.91 7.90
N SER A 115 21.97 1.72 7.85
CA SER A 115 20.55 1.54 7.61
C SER A 115 19.74 1.60 8.91
N GLY A 116 18.59 2.27 8.87
CA GLY A 116 17.57 2.25 9.92
C GLY A 116 16.64 1.05 9.84
N LEU A 117 16.83 0.17 8.85
CA LEU A 117 16.03 -1.04 8.59
C LEU A 117 16.90 -2.30 8.69
N ALA A 118 17.97 -2.23 9.47
CA ALA A 118 18.80 -3.37 9.83
C ALA A 118 18.98 -3.37 11.36
N GLU A 119 18.76 -4.53 11.97
CA GLU A 119 18.91 -4.74 13.40
C GLU A 119 20.38 -4.53 13.82
N PRO A 120 20.68 -3.85 14.93
CA PRO A 120 22.03 -3.82 15.49
C PRO A 120 22.40 -5.24 15.98
N GLU A 121 23.46 -5.86 15.46
CA GLU A 121 23.93 -7.18 15.91
C GLU A 121 25.26 -7.07 16.69
N GLU A 122 25.42 -7.92 17.71
CA GLU A 122 26.73 -8.26 18.28
C GLU A 122 26.82 -9.78 18.47
N ASN A 123 27.85 -10.39 17.88
CA ASN A 123 28.20 -11.78 18.13
C ASN A 123 29.34 -11.86 19.17
N GLU A 124 29.31 -12.86 20.05
CA GLU A 124 30.39 -13.10 21.03
C GLU A 124 31.73 -13.28 20.31
N GLY A 125 32.62 -12.28 20.44
CA GLY A 125 34.01 -12.34 19.98
C GLY A 125 34.37 -11.48 18.77
N GLU A 126 33.41 -11.09 17.92
CA GLU A 126 33.60 -10.15 16.81
C GLU A 126 32.39 -9.22 16.67
N THR A 127 32.55 -7.95 17.06
CA THR A 127 31.58 -6.88 16.83
C THR A 127 31.44 -6.66 15.33
N THR A 128 30.38 -7.17 14.72
CA THR A 128 30.11 -7.01 13.28
C THR A 128 29.07 -5.92 13.06
N GLU A 129 29.40 -4.90 12.25
CA GLU A 129 28.46 -3.82 11.93
C GLU A 129 27.45 -4.26 10.86
N SER A 130 26.51 -5.15 11.22
CA SER A 130 25.52 -5.75 10.32
C SER A 130 24.68 -4.72 9.52
N ALA A 131 24.49 -3.53 10.08
CA ALA A 131 23.73 -2.43 9.49
C ALA A 131 24.57 -1.40 8.70
N LEU A 132 25.90 -1.53 8.72
CA LEU A 132 26.81 -0.66 7.99
C LEU A 132 26.72 -0.97 6.49
N ILE A 133 26.22 0.00 5.74
CA ILE A 133 26.05 -0.07 4.29
C ILE A 133 27.41 0.12 3.61
N ARG A 134 28.15 1.16 4.03
CA ARG A 134 29.42 1.54 3.40
C ARG A 134 30.25 2.47 4.28
N ILE A 135 31.57 2.38 4.14
CA ILE A 135 32.56 3.35 4.63
C ILE A 135 33.12 4.14 3.44
N LEU A 136 33.23 5.44 3.58
CA LEU A 136 33.80 6.36 2.58
C LEU A 136 34.91 7.18 3.22
N GLY A 137 35.98 7.48 2.48
CA GLY A 137 36.92 8.51 2.91
C GLY A 137 36.28 9.90 2.86
N ILE A 138 36.69 10.83 3.71
CA ILE A 138 36.05 12.16 3.77
C ILE A 138 36.07 12.93 2.43
N ALA A 139 37.17 12.81 1.68
CA ALA A 139 37.30 13.40 0.34
C ALA A 139 36.33 12.75 -0.66
N GLU A 140 36.22 11.41 -0.63
CA GLU A 140 35.27 10.67 -1.46
C GLU A 140 33.82 11.04 -1.14
N TYR A 141 33.49 11.19 0.14
CA TYR A 141 32.15 11.61 0.56
C TYR A 141 31.83 13.04 0.10
N ALA A 142 32.78 13.97 0.24
CA ALA A 142 32.61 15.34 -0.24
C ALA A 142 32.35 15.41 -1.76
N GLU A 143 33.00 14.56 -2.55
CA GLU A 143 32.74 14.45 -3.99
C GLU A 143 31.37 13.81 -4.29
N ARG A 144 30.93 12.84 -3.49
CA ARG A 144 29.74 12.02 -3.76
C ARG A 144 28.44 12.50 -3.12
N ILE A 145 28.47 13.46 -2.19
CA ILE A 145 27.28 13.88 -1.43
C ILE A 145 26.11 14.33 -2.33
N HIS A 146 26.42 15.00 -3.44
CA HIS A 146 25.44 15.40 -4.47
C HIS A 146 24.72 14.18 -5.06
N THR A 147 25.49 13.16 -5.42
CA THR A 147 24.96 11.91 -5.98
C THR A 147 24.14 11.16 -4.93
N LEU A 148 24.60 11.09 -3.67
CA LEU A 148 23.86 10.46 -2.59
C LEU A 148 22.48 11.10 -2.39
N PHE A 149 22.39 12.43 -2.31
CA PHE A 149 21.10 13.11 -2.14
C PHE A 149 20.15 12.86 -3.31
N ARG A 150 20.66 12.87 -4.55
CA ARG A 150 19.87 12.51 -5.74
C ARG A 150 19.41 11.06 -5.70
N GLN A 151 20.29 10.12 -5.35
CA GLN A 151 19.96 8.70 -5.22
C GLN A 151 18.92 8.45 -4.13
N LEU A 152 18.94 9.23 -3.04
CA LEU A 152 17.90 9.17 -2.01
C LEU A 152 16.57 9.74 -2.53
N ALA A 153 16.60 10.83 -3.31
CA ALA A 153 15.41 11.44 -3.90
C ALA A 153 14.71 10.51 -4.91
N THR A 154 15.49 9.79 -5.72
CA THR A 154 15.00 8.88 -6.75
C THR A 154 14.75 7.46 -6.23
N GLY A 155 15.10 7.18 -4.97
CA GLY A 155 15.07 5.83 -4.39
C GLY A 155 16.16 4.89 -4.92
N ARG A 156 17.06 5.35 -5.78
CA ARG A 156 18.14 4.52 -6.34
C ARG A 156 19.07 3.96 -5.25
N PHE A 157 19.38 4.76 -4.23
CA PHE A 157 20.25 4.34 -3.11
C PHE A 157 19.72 3.07 -2.43
N TYR A 158 18.40 3.01 -2.29
CA TYR A 158 17.68 1.90 -1.69
C TYR A 158 17.63 0.66 -2.58
N GLU A 159 17.59 0.84 -3.89
CA GLU A 159 17.62 -0.26 -4.86
C GLU A 159 18.98 -0.94 -4.92
N ASP A 160 20.06 -0.13 -4.90
CA ASP A 160 21.44 -0.59 -4.97
C ASP A 160 21.89 -1.31 -3.68
N HIS A 161 21.27 -0.99 -2.54
CA HIS A 161 21.59 -1.55 -1.21
C HIS A 161 20.44 -2.33 -0.58
N ARG A 162 19.64 -3.03 -1.40
CA ARG A 162 18.36 -3.64 -1.02
C ARG A 162 18.45 -4.54 0.21
N GLU A 163 19.54 -5.28 0.35
CA GLU A 163 19.81 -6.20 1.46
C GLU A 163 19.86 -5.53 2.83
N TYR A 164 20.14 -4.23 2.88
CA TYR A 164 20.19 -3.44 4.12
C TYR A 164 18.86 -2.78 4.47
N PHE A 165 17.88 -2.76 3.57
CA PHE A 165 16.62 -2.03 3.77
C PHE A 165 15.39 -2.95 3.77
N ASP A 166 15.35 -3.87 4.73
CA ASP A 166 14.22 -4.77 4.95
C ASP A 166 13.27 -4.20 6.02
N PRO A 167 12.03 -3.80 5.68
CA PRO A 167 11.08 -3.27 6.66
C PRO A 167 10.72 -4.26 7.79
N GLU A 168 10.88 -5.57 7.56
CA GLU A 168 10.65 -6.58 8.61
C GLU A 168 11.69 -6.54 9.74
N LYS A 169 12.83 -5.88 9.49
CA LYS A 169 13.92 -5.64 10.46
C LYS A 169 13.84 -4.26 11.12
N SER A 170 12.73 -3.55 10.95
CA SER A 170 12.46 -2.30 11.65
C SER A 170 12.18 -2.53 13.14
N VAL A 171 12.36 -1.50 13.96
CA VAL A 171 12.07 -1.56 15.40
C VAL A 171 10.61 -1.92 15.69
N ASP A 172 9.67 -1.37 14.90
CA ASP A 172 8.24 -1.60 15.06
C ASP A 172 7.85 -3.04 14.68
N ALA A 173 8.37 -3.57 13.58
CA ALA A 173 8.15 -4.97 13.20
C ALA A 173 8.73 -5.94 14.25
N TYR A 174 9.95 -5.68 14.72
CA TYR A 174 10.63 -6.51 15.72
C TYR A 174 9.92 -6.49 17.08
N LEU A 175 9.58 -5.30 17.58
CA LEU A 175 8.83 -5.12 18.83
C LEU A 175 7.47 -5.82 18.74
N LEU A 176 6.73 -5.61 17.66
CA LEU A 176 5.43 -6.24 17.47
C LEU A 176 5.51 -7.78 17.41
N LYS A 177 6.52 -8.32 16.73
CA LYS A 177 6.78 -9.77 16.66
C LYS A 177 7.01 -10.35 18.06
N ASN A 178 7.81 -9.69 18.90
CA ASN A 178 8.10 -10.14 20.26
C ASN A 178 6.91 -10.01 21.20
N LEU A 179 6.14 -8.91 21.12
CA LEU A 179 4.94 -8.73 21.92
C LEU A 179 3.85 -9.76 21.58
N ARG A 180 3.66 -10.09 20.30
CA ARG A 180 2.76 -11.18 19.88
C ARG A 180 3.19 -12.53 20.48
N ALA A 181 4.49 -12.83 20.44
CA ALA A 181 5.01 -14.05 21.03
C ALA A 181 4.83 -14.10 22.55
N PHE A 182 5.02 -12.97 23.24
CA PHE A 182 4.81 -12.87 24.68
C PHE A 182 3.34 -13.05 25.05
N ARG A 183 2.40 -12.39 24.34
CA ARG A 183 0.96 -12.63 24.48
C ARG A 183 0.62 -14.11 24.32
N ASP A 184 1.11 -14.74 23.26
CA ASP A 184 0.81 -16.16 23.00
C ASP A 184 1.29 -17.06 24.15
N LYS A 185 2.39 -16.72 24.83
CA LYS A 185 2.83 -17.42 26.04
C LYS A 185 1.91 -17.15 27.23
N LEU A 186 1.55 -15.89 27.51
CA LEU A 186 0.62 -15.53 28.60
C LEU A 186 -0.74 -16.23 28.48
N THR A 187 -1.23 -16.40 27.26
CA THR A 187 -2.54 -17.03 27.00
C THR A 187 -2.53 -18.55 27.09
N LYS A 188 -1.38 -19.21 26.88
CA LYS A 188 -1.26 -20.68 26.95
C LYS A 188 -1.16 -21.21 28.38
N GLY A 189 -0.78 -20.36 29.34
CA GLY A 189 -0.49 -20.76 30.72
C GLY A 189 0.86 -21.48 30.84
N ASN A 190 1.31 -21.74 32.07
CA ASN A 190 2.57 -22.44 32.36
C ASN A 190 2.26 -23.83 32.95
N GLU A 191 2.83 -24.91 32.40
CA GLU A 191 2.49 -26.30 32.76
C GLU A 191 2.78 -26.68 34.23
N GLY A 192 3.56 -25.85 34.95
CA GLY A 192 3.92 -26.04 36.36
C GLY A 192 3.00 -25.35 37.39
N PHE A 193 2.12 -24.44 36.98
CA PHE A 193 1.16 -23.77 37.87
C PHE A 193 -0.26 -24.16 37.44
N ALA A 194 -1.08 -24.66 38.37
CA ALA A 194 -2.41 -25.24 38.11
C ALA A 194 -3.51 -24.21 37.71
N GLY A 195 -3.16 -23.18 36.94
CA GLY A 195 -4.05 -22.09 36.52
C GLY A 195 -4.30 -22.07 35.01
N LYS A 196 -5.53 -21.73 34.62
CA LYS A 196 -5.86 -21.35 33.24
C LYS A 196 -5.05 -20.09 32.86
N GLY A 197 -4.44 -20.07 31.68
CA GLY A 197 -3.75 -18.89 31.15
C GLY A 197 -4.65 -17.66 31.06
N LEU A 198 -4.06 -16.49 30.84
CA LEU A 198 -4.83 -15.24 30.72
C LEU A 198 -5.75 -15.26 29.50
N GLU A 199 -6.92 -14.65 29.63
CA GLU A 199 -7.71 -14.29 28.44
C GLU A 199 -6.93 -13.24 27.62
N ILE A 200 -7.19 -13.15 26.32
CA ILE A 200 -6.42 -12.28 25.41
C ILE A 200 -6.53 -10.81 25.84
N GLU A 201 -7.71 -10.38 26.29
CA GLU A 201 -7.96 -9.03 26.79
C GLU A 201 -7.22 -8.72 28.11
N GLU A 202 -6.95 -9.75 28.93
CA GLU A 202 -6.15 -9.61 30.15
C GLU A 202 -4.66 -9.50 29.77
N ALA A 203 -4.19 -10.39 28.89
CA ALA A 203 -2.80 -10.36 28.39
C ALA A 203 -2.45 -9.02 27.71
N HIS A 204 -3.32 -8.47 26.88
CA HIS A 204 -3.09 -7.16 26.26
C HIS A 204 -3.10 -6.01 27.27
N ALA A 205 -3.98 -6.05 28.28
CA ALA A 205 -3.99 -5.05 29.34
C ALA A 205 -2.69 -5.08 30.16
N PHE A 206 -2.15 -6.27 30.42
CA PHE A 206 -0.85 -6.44 31.07
C PHE A 206 0.30 -5.90 30.24
N ILE A 207 0.40 -6.34 28.99
CA ILE A 207 1.43 -5.86 28.05
C ILE A 207 1.34 -4.34 27.93
N GLY A 208 0.13 -3.79 27.88
CA GLY A 208 -0.08 -2.35 27.83
C GLY A 208 0.54 -1.62 29.03
N ARG A 209 0.32 -2.11 30.25
CA ARG A 209 0.90 -1.52 31.47
C ARG A 209 2.42 -1.62 31.49
N ILE A 210 2.97 -2.73 31.01
CA ILE A 210 4.42 -2.89 30.87
C ILE A 210 5.00 -1.86 29.90
N LEU A 211 4.41 -1.71 28.70
CA LEU A 211 4.88 -0.72 27.73
C LEU A 211 4.78 0.71 28.27
N PHE A 212 3.75 1.01 29.06
CA PHE A 212 3.66 2.29 29.77
C PHE A 212 4.79 2.51 30.74
N LEU A 213 5.01 1.53 31.61
CA LEU A 213 6.04 1.60 32.62
C LEU A 213 7.41 1.81 31.95
N CYS A 214 7.73 1.02 30.92
CA CYS A 214 8.95 1.22 30.13
C CYS A 214 9.07 2.63 29.57
N TYR A 215 7.97 3.17 29.03
CA TYR A 215 7.94 4.54 28.50
C TYR A 215 8.24 5.60 29.57
N LEU A 216 7.58 5.49 30.73
CA LEU A 216 7.74 6.42 31.85
C LEU A 216 9.15 6.34 32.44
N LEU A 217 9.68 5.13 32.58
CA LEU A 217 11.01 4.87 33.11
C LEU A 217 12.10 5.41 32.19
N ASP A 218 12.04 5.09 30.90
CA ASP A 218 13.08 5.49 29.96
C ASP A 218 13.08 7.00 29.73
N ARG A 219 11.94 7.69 29.83
CA ARG A 219 11.86 9.16 29.76
C ARG A 219 12.10 9.88 31.09
N ASP A 220 12.54 9.16 32.13
CA ASP A 220 12.79 9.73 33.46
C ASP A 220 11.55 10.43 34.07
N ILE A 221 10.34 9.95 33.75
CA ILE A 221 9.08 10.45 34.32
C ILE A 221 8.81 9.78 35.68
N VAL A 222 9.20 8.51 35.79
CA VAL A 222 9.18 7.73 37.03
C VAL A 222 10.58 7.19 37.25
N ASP A 223 11.07 7.29 38.50
CA ASP A 223 12.36 6.74 38.91
C ASP A 223 12.14 5.56 39.86
N ILE A 224 12.91 4.50 39.67
CA ILE A 224 12.90 3.27 40.48
C ILE A 224 14.27 2.99 41.12
N GLY A 225 15.17 3.98 41.11
CA GLY A 225 16.54 3.92 41.62
C GLY A 225 17.56 3.63 40.51
N LYS A 226 18.62 4.43 40.40
CA LYS A 226 19.67 4.25 39.38
C LYS A 226 21.01 3.83 40.02
N PRO A 227 21.66 2.75 39.56
CA PRO A 227 23.09 2.57 39.76
C PRO A 227 23.81 3.35 38.65
N ASP A 228 24.54 4.39 39.04
CA ASP A 228 25.59 5.07 38.29
C ASP A 228 25.30 5.40 36.81
N GLY A 229 24.63 6.52 36.57
CA GLY A 229 24.86 7.41 35.43
C GLY A 229 24.49 6.98 34.00
N GLU A 230 24.46 5.69 33.67
CA GLU A 230 24.30 5.23 32.27
C GLU A 230 23.24 4.11 32.08
N GLY A 231 22.61 3.63 33.16
CA GLY A 231 21.68 2.49 33.19
C GLY A 231 20.18 2.81 33.07
N ARG A 232 19.74 3.06 31.83
CA ARG A 232 18.38 3.13 31.25
C ARG A 232 17.26 2.37 32.02
N GLY A 233 16.16 3.05 32.33
CA GLY A 233 15.11 2.60 33.25
C GLY A 233 14.45 1.25 32.92
N THR A 234 14.15 0.96 31.65
CA THR A 234 13.62 -0.35 31.22
C THR A 234 14.62 -1.48 31.48
N ARG A 235 15.91 -1.25 31.25
CA ARG A 235 16.97 -2.23 31.51
C ARG A 235 17.14 -2.46 33.01
N PHE A 236 17.07 -1.40 33.79
CA PHE A 236 17.16 -1.51 35.24
C PHE A 236 15.99 -2.33 35.79
N LEU A 237 14.76 -2.07 35.32
CA LEU A 237 13.59 -2.88 35.63
C LEU A 237 13.82 -4.35 35.27
N ALA A 238 14.27 -4.65 34.06
CA ALA A 238 14.56 -6.02 33.64
C ALA A 238 15.58 -6.72 34.56
N GLY A 239 16.65 -6.00 34.94
CA GLY A 239 17.67 -6.52 35.84
C GLY A 239 17.20 -6.71 37.28
N GLU A 240 16.33 -5.84 37.79
CA GLU A 240 15.69 -5.99 39.11
C GLU A 240 14.72 -7.17 39.14
N LEU A 241 13.92 -7.35 38.08
CA LEU A 241 13.02 -8.49 37.97
C LEU A 241 13.80 -9.82 37.85
N ALA A 242 14.89 -9.84 37.09
CA ALA A 242 15.72 -11.03 36.90
C ALA A 242 16.55 -11.42 38.13
N ARG A 243 16.94 -10.46 38.99
CA ARG A 243 17.74 -10.71 40.20
C ARG A 243 16.90 -11.21 41.39
N ARG A 244 15.58 -11.08 41.32
CA ARG A 244 14.64 -11.44 42.39
C ARG A 244 14.13 -12.86 42.21
N GLU A 245 13.77 -13.53 43.30
CA GLU A 245 13.02 -14.79 43.23
C GLU A 245 11.65 -14.52 42.59
N GLU A 246 11.12 -15.50 41.84
CA GLU A 246 9.97 -15.34 40.94
C GLU A 246 8.73 -14.71 41.64
N GLY A 247 8.44 -15.09 42.89
CA GLY A 247 7.37 -14.49 43.69
C GLY A 247 7.64 -13.03 44.09
N THR A 248 8.86 -12.72 44.50
CA THR A 248 9.23 -11.36 44.96
C THR A 248 9.39 -10.35 43.81
N GLY A 249 9.76 -10.82 42.62
CA GLY A 249 9.88 -9.98 41.42
C GLY A 249 8.51 -9.51 40.92
N ILE A 250 7.50 -10.40 40.92
CA ILE A 250 6.14 -10.01 40.55
C ILE A 250 5.51 -9.08 41.60
N ASP A 251 5.78 -9.30 42.89
CA ASP A 251 5.31 -8.44 43.97
C ASP A 251 5.82 -7.01 43.80
N TYR A 252 7.10 -6.87 43.46
CA TYR A 252 7.73 -5.58 43.16
C TYR A 252 7.07 -4.88 41.95
N LEU A 253 6.87 -5.60 40.84
CA LEU A 253 6.22 -5.05 39.64
C LEU A 253 4.81 -4.53 39.93
N TYR A 254 4.01 -5.29 40.69
CA TYR A 254 2.65 -4.88 41.03
C TYR A 254 2.64 -3.72 42.03
N GLY A 255 3.64 -3.61 42.92
CA GLY A 255 3.86 -2.40 43.71
C GLY A 255 4.06 -1.16 42.83
N LEU A 256 4.89 -1.26 41.78
CA LEU A 256 5.07 -0.16 40.82
C LEU A 256 3.77 0.19 40.07
N PHE A 257 2.95 -0.81 39.71
CA PHE A 257 1.64 -0.56 39.10
C PHE A 257 0.69 0.18 40.03
N GLU A 258 0.71 -0.14 41.32
CA GLU A 258 -0.07 0.56 42.34
C GLU A 258 0.39 2.01 42.51
N ASP A 259 1.71 2.25 42.59
CA ASP A 259 2.27 3.60 42.66
C ASP A 259 1.89 4.45 41.44
N ILE A 260 1.96 3.85 40.24
CA ILE A 260 1.55 4.52 38.99
C ILE A 260 0.03 4.75 38.97
N ARG A 261 -0.78 3.79 39.45
CA ARG A 261 -2.24 3.94 39.52
C ARG A 261 -2.63 5.14 40.37
N GLU A 262 -1.99 5.28 41.53
CA GLU A 262 -2.24 6.41 42.44
C GLU A 262 -1.86 7.75 41.80
N ARG A 263 -0.70 7.79 41.10
CA ARG A 263 -0.17 9.00 40.46
C ARG A 263 -0.97 9.40 39.20
N PHE A 264 -1.35 8.47 38.32
CA PHE A 264 -1.86 8.78 36.98
C PHE A 264 -3.39 8.63 36.77
N ASN A 265 -4.18 8.56 37.85
CA ASN A 265 -5.64 8.59 37.82
C ASN A 265 -6.36 7.40 37.15
N GLY A 266 -5.92 6.16 37.50
CA GLY A 266 -6.79 4.98 37.57
C GLY A 266 -7.21 4.27 36.28
N ASN A 267 -7.50 4.97 35.17
CA ASN A 267 -8.18 4.39 33.99
C ASN A 267 -7.52 3.13 33.37
N MET A 268 -6.23 2.91 33.61
CA MET A 268 -5.46 1.76 33.12
C MET A 268 -5.41 0.57 34.10
N PHE A 269 -5.67 0.82 35.39
CA PHE A 269 -5.46 -0.10 36.50
C PHE A 269 -6.76 -0.42 37.27
N ASP A 270 -7.93 -0.08 36.72
CA ASP A 270 -9.26 -0.32 37.31
C ASP A 270 -9.69 -1.81 37.32
N ARG A 271 -8.77 -2.75 37.06
CA ARG A 271 -9.05 -4.20 37.07
C ARG A 271 -8.55 -4.83 38.38
N ASP A 272 -9.04 -6.03 38.68
CA ASP A 272 -8.56 -6.87 39.78
C ASP A 272 -7.11 -7.32 39.52
N LEU A 273 -6.17 -6.49 39.96
CA LEU A 273 -4.74 -6.70 39.82
C LEU A 273 -4.26 -7.91 40.64
N ASP A 274 -4.92 -8.23 41.76
CA ASP A 274 -4.52 -9.35 42.62
C ASP A 274 -4.75 -10.69 41.92
N THR A 275 -5.91 -10.88 41.29
CA THR A 275 -6.20 -12.12 40.53
C THR A 275 -5.34 -12.25 39.27
N GLU A 276 -4.94 -11.14 38.66
CA GLU A 276 -4.02 -11.14 37.53
C GLU A 276 -2.58 -11.49 37.94
N LYS A 277 -2.12 -10.94 39.07
CA LYS A 277 -0.79 -11.16 39.64
C LYS A 277 -0.49 -12.64 39.83
N GLU A 278 -1.43 -13.39 40.41
CA GLU A 278 -1.28 -14.83 40.60
C GLU A 278 -1.12 -15.61 39.29
N ARG A 279 -1.81 -15.17 38.22
CA ARG A 279 -1.76 -15.82 36.90
C ARG A 279 -0.49 -15.49 36.12
N ILE A 280 0.21 -14.41 36.45
CA ILE A 280 1.43 -13.95 35.75
C ILE A 280 2.71 -14.41 36.45
N ARG A 281 2.65 -14.82 37.73
CA ARG A 281 3.82 -15.27 38.53
C ARG A 281 4.81 -16.12 37.73
N GLY A 282 4.33 -17.15 37.03
CA GLY A 282 5.15 -18.09 36.24
C GLY A 282 5.68 -17.56 34.89
N HIS A 283 5.58 -16.26 34.59
CA HIS A 283 5.99 -15.66 33.33
C HIS A 283 7.05 -14.56 33.50
N LEU A 284 7.66 -14.46 34.69
CA LEU A 284 8.66 -13.43 35.00
C LEU A 284 9.93 -13.59 34.15
N GLY A 285 10.32 -14.82 33.84
CA GLY A 285 11.45 -15.12 32.96
C GLY A 285 11.24 -14.58 31.55
N GLU A 286 10.06 -14.83 30.96
CA GLU A 286 9.69 -14.25 29.67
C GLU A 286 9.61 -12.73 29.68
N LEU A 287 9.06 -12.15 30.75
CA LEU A 287 8.97 -10.70 30.89
C LEU A 287 10.38 -10.09 30.94
N SER A 288 11.27 -10.67 31.76
CA SER A 288 12.66 -10.24 31.86
C SER A 288 13.39 -10.39 30.53
N LEU A 289 13.12 -11.46 29.78
CA LEU A 289 13.65 -11.67 28.43
C LEU A 289 13.14 -10.60 27.46
N LEU A 290 11.83 -10.27 27.48
CA LEU A 290 11.22 -9.25 26.62
C LEU A 290 11.84 -7.87 26.89
N LEU A 291 11.90 -7.47 28.16
CA LEU A 291 12.45 -6.19 28.59
C LEU A 291 13.96 -6.10 28.36
N GLY A 292 14.64 -7.24 28.48
CA GLY A 292 16.05 -7.41 28.14
C GLY A 292 16.34 -7.51 26.64
N GLY A 293 15.33 -7.39 25.76
CA GLY A 293 15.48 -7.44 24.31
C GLY A 293 15.79 -8.82 23.72
N GLY A 294 15.57 -9.92 24.45
CA GLY A 294 15.71 -11.26 23.89
C GLY A 294 14.54 -11.65 22.98
N GLU A 295 14.77 -12.67 22.13
CA GLU A 295 13.71 -13.20 21.27
C GLU A 295 12.88 -14.25 22.03
N ILE A 296 11.60 -13.93 22.25
CA ILE A 296 10.70 -14.75 23.08
C ILE A 296 10.43 -16.14 22.50
N LYS A 297 10.43 -16.28 21.17
CA LYS A 297 10.14 -17.54 20.48
C LYS A 297 11.26 -18.56 20.61
N THR A 298 12.50 -18.11 20.47
CA THR A 298 13.70 -18.96 20.50
C THR A 298 14.25 -19.11 21.92
N GLY A 299 13.86 -18.23 22.84
CA GLY A 299 14.42 -18.17 24.18
C GLY A 299 15.86 -17.66 24.20
N GLN A 300 16.34 -17.16 23.05
CA GLN A 300 17.69 -16.65 22.92
C GLN A 300 17.78 -15.32 23.66
N PHE A 301 18.60 -15.30 24.71
CA PHE A 301 19.02 -14.06 25.34
C PHE A 301 19.79 -13.24 24.32
N SER A 302 19.39 -11.99 24.14
CA SER A 302 20.24 -11.01 23.49
C SER A 302 21.24 -10.53 24.53
N LEU A 303 22.52 -10.42 24.15
CA LEU A 303 23.53 -9.74 24.97
C LEU A 303 23.23 -8.23 25.12
N TRP A 304 22.20 -7.71 24.41
CA TRP A 304 21.82 -6.30 24.35
C TRP A 304 20.30 -6.07 24.44
N PRO A 305 19.82 -5.19 25.34
CA PRO A 305 18.40 -4.78 25.34
C PRO A 305 18.09 -3.87 24.17
N TYR A 306 17.37 -4.36 23.16
CA TYR A 306 17.16 -3.64 21.90
C TYR A 306 16.34 -2.36 22.03
N TYR A 307 15.36 -2.32 22.95
CA TYR A 307 14.41 -1.21 23.01
C TYR A 307 14.91 -0.04 23.87
N ASP A 308 14.80 1.17 23.33
CA ASP A 308 15.03 2.43 24.04
C ASP A 308 13.77 3.30 23.86
N PHE A 309 12.86 3.23 24.82
CA PHE A 309 11.55 3.86 24.67
C PHE A 309 11.62 5.38 24.61
N ARG A 310 12.73 6.02 25.03
CA ARG A 310 12.97 7.45 24.77
C ARG A 310 12.85 7.75 23.29
N MET A 311 13.54 6.96 22.46
CA MET A 311 13.61 7.17 21.02
C MET A 311 12.34 6.70 20.31
N ILE A 312 11.70 5.64 20.80
CA ILE A 312 10.48 5.08 20.19
C ILE A 312 9.33 6.11 20.28
N PRO A 313 8.74 6.52 19.14
CA PRO A 313 7.64 7.48 19.12
C PRO A 313 6.33 6.89 19.66
N VAL A 314 5.48 7.76 20.23
CA VAL A 314 4.18 7.35 20.81
C VAL A 314 3.27 6.71 19.78
N GLU A 315 3.29 7.20 18.54
CA GLU A 315 2.48 6.68 17.44
C GLU A 315 2.81 5.22 17.11
N THR A 316 4.07 4.81 17.28
CA THR A 316 4.49 3.42 17.12
C THR A 316 3.83 2.52 18.17
N ILE A 317 3.71 3.01 19.40
CA ILE A 317 3.04 2.29 20.49
C ILE A 317 1.53 2.21 20.22
N SER A 318 0.89 3.30 19.78
CA SER A 318 -0.53 3.30 19.38
C SER A 318 -0.83 2.33 18.24
N ALA A 319 0.08 2.18 17.29
CA ALA A 319 -0.03 1.19 16.23
C ALA A 319 0.01 -0.25 16.81
N ILE A 320 0.97 -0.55 17.70
CA ILE A 320 1.09 -1.87 18.36
C ILE A 320 -0.22 -2.25 19.06
N TYR A 321 -0.84 -1.34 19.81
CA TYR A 321 -2.11 -1.63 20.46
C TYR A 321 -3.25 -1.92 19.48
N GLN A 322 -3.21 -1.36 18.28
CA GLN A 322 -4.22 -1.67 17.27
C GLN A 322 -4.13 -3.12 16.77
N ASP A 323 -2.92 -3.69 16.74
CA ASP A 323 -2.75 -5.12 16.44
C ASP A 323 -3.34 -6.01 17.54
N PHE A 324 -3.23 -5.58 18.80
CA PHE A 324 -3.82 -6.26 19.95
C PHE A 324 -5.34 -6.28 19.86
N LEU A 325 -5.97 -5.13 19.59
CA LEU A 325 -7.42 -5.05 19.37
C LEU A 325 -7.87 -5.97 18.23
N ALA A 326 -7.14 -6.01 17.12
CA ALA A 326 -7.43 -6.91 16.01
C ALA A 326 -7.28 -8.40 16.38
N ALA A 327 -6.48 -8.75 17.39
CA ALA A 327 -6.35 -10.10 17.89
C ALA A 327 -7.47 -10.49 18.87
N GLU A 328 -7.93 -9.58 19.74
CA GLU A 328 -9.11 -9.77 20.62
C GLU A 328 -10.35 -10.11 19.79
N ASP A 329 -10.59 -9.33 18.73
CA ASP A 329 -11.75 -9.53 17.87
C ASP A 329 -11.75 -10.89 17.17
N LYS A 330 -10.56 -11.39 16.79
CA LYS A 330 -10.39 -12.72 16.20
C LYS A 330 -10.71 -13.83 17.20
N ALA A 331 -10.38 -13.63 18.48
CA ALA A 331 -10.62 -14.63 19.52
C ALA A 331 -12.11 -14.75 19.87
N LYS A 332 -12.80 -13.61 20.01
CA LYS A 332 -14.25 -13.56 20.29
C LYS A 332 -15.07 -14.15 19.14
N ASN A 333 -14.62 -13.96 17.90
CA ASN A 333 -15.34 -14.37 16.71
C ASN A 333 -14.56 -15.46 15.95
N LYS A 334 -14.62 -16.71 16.44
CA LYS A 334 -14.02 -17.90 15.80
C LYS A 334 -14.43 -18.11 14.33
N GLN A 335 -15.49 -17.44 13.86
CA GLN A 335 -15.89 -17.42 12.45
C GLN A 335 -15.28 -16.23 11.70
N ASP A 336 -14.21 -16.50 10.95
CA ASP A 336 -13.67 -15.72 9.81
C ASP A 336 -13.46 -14.20 10.09
N GLN A 337 -12.21 -13.72 10.10
CA GLN A 337 -11.77 -12.30 10.19
C GLN A 337 -12.59 -11.26 9.41
N ARG A 338 -13.43 -11.69 8.46
CA ARG A 338 -14.33 -10.88 7.63
C ARG A 338 -15.54 -10.30 8.37
N LYS A 339 -15.92 -10.84 9.53
CA LYS A 339 -17.13 -10.39 10.24
C LYS A 339 -16.90 -9.20 11.19
N THR A 340 -15.70 -9.01 11.73
CA THR A 340 -15.44 -8.00 12.77
C THR A 340 -14.89 -6.67 12.24
N GLY A 341 -14.16 -6.69 11.12
CA GLY A 341 -13.74 -5.48 10.43
C GLY A 341 -12.61 -4.66 11.08
N ALA A 342 -12.07 -5.07 12.23
CA ALA A 342 -10.92 -4.40 12.86
C ALA A 342 -9.62 -4.71 12.10
N PHE A 343 -9.11 -3.71 11.39
CA PHE A 343 -7.84 -3.76 10.69
C PHE A 343 -6.82 -2.85 11.38
N TYR A 344 -5.62 -3.37 11.58
CA TYR A 344 -4.45 -2.59 11.99
C TYR A 344 -4.25 -1.42 11.02
N THR A 345 -4.21 -0.19 11.54
CA THR A 345 -3.85 1.01 10.77
C THR A 345 -2.39 1.32 11.08
N PRO A 346 -1.46 1.02 10.16
CA PRO A 346 -0.08 1.39 10.38
C PRO A 346 0.04 2.91 10.61
N ARG A 347 0.97 3.31 11.49
CA ARG A 347 1.24 4.72 11.83
C ARG A 347 1.27 5.62 10.59
N PHE A 348 2.07 5.25 9.61
CA PHE A 348 2.29 6.06 8.43
C PHE A 348 1.04 6.29 7.59
N LEU A 349 0.10 5.33 7.61
CA LEU A 349 -1.12 5.39 6.84
C LEU A 349 -2.07 6.36 7.52
N ALA A 350 -2.11 6.34 8.86
CA ALA A 350 -2.80 7.35 9.63
C ALA A 350 -2.20 8.75 9.40
N GLU A 351 -0.87 8.90 9.38
CA GLU A 351 -0.20 10.17 9.04
C GLU A 351 -0.60 10.69 7.66
N MET A 352 -0.67 9.80 6.65
CA MET A 352 -1.09 10.16 5.30
C MET A 352 -2.56 10.62 5.23
N VAL A 353 -3.47 9.98 5.96
CA VAL A 353 -4.86 10.42 6.03
C VAL A 353 -4.97 11.80 6.69
N VAL A 354 -4.17 12.06 7.74
CA VAL A 354 -4.09 13.39 8.37
C VAL A 354 -3.49 14.41 7.39
N ASP A 355 -2.45 14.07 6.63
CA ASP A 355 -1.88 14.94 5.58
C ASP A 355 -2.95 15.29 4.53
N VAL A 356 -3.63 14.29 3.97
CA VAL A 356 -4.73 14.51 3.00
C VAL A 356 -5.86 15.37 3.59
N ALA A 357 -6.12 15.26 4.90
CA ALA A 357 -7.13 16.07 5.58
C ALA A 357 -6.70 17.55 5.78
N LEU A 358 -5.40 17.82 5.93
CA LEU A 358 -4.94 19.10 6.48
C LEU A 358 -4.02 19.91 5.55
N THR A 359 -3.33 19.30 4.59
CA THR A 359 -2.29 19.98 3.79
C THR A 359 -2.81 21.22 3.05
N GLU A 360 -4.08 21.23 2.64
CA GLU A 360 -4.71 22.35 1.92
C GLU A 360 -5.44 23.34 2.85
N GLU A 361 -5.29 23.16 4.16
CA GLU A 361 -6.07 23.86 5.18
C GLU A 361 -5.11 24.54 6.15
N PRO A 362 -4.60 25.75 5.81
CA PRO A 362 -3.67 26.46 6.67
C PRO A 362 -4.29 26.62 8.07
N GLU A 363 -5.52 27.11 8.20
CA GLU A 363 -6.16 27.36 9.49
C GLU A 363 -6.48 26.11 10.34
N SER A 364 -6.09 24.91 9.90
CA SER A 364 -6.38 23.65 10.58
C SER A 364 -5.80 23.53 12.00
N TRP A 365 -4.85 24.38 12.38
CA TRP A 365 -4.35 24.45 13.76
C TRP A 365 -5.39 24.98 14.77
N GLU A 366 -6.45 25.65 14.32
CA GLU A 366 -7.59 26.09 15.15
C GLU A 366 -8.82 25.18 15.01
N TRP A 367 -8.67 23.99 14.43
CA TRP A 367 -9.81 23.13 14.17
C TRP A 367 -10.17 22.22 15.33
N SER A 368 -11.34 21.61 15.20
CA SER A 368 -11.84 20.56 16.07
C SER A 368 -12.06 19.29 15.25
N PHE A 369 -11.69 18.16 15.85
CA PHE A 369 -11.57 16.86 15.22
C PHE A 369 -12.38 15.80 15.97
N LEU A 370 -13.06 14.94 15.22
CA LEU A 370 -13.74 13.76 15.74
C LEU A 370 -13.25 12.52 15.01
N ASP A 371 -12.84 11.50 15.77
CA ASP A 371 -12.66 10.15 15.28
C ASP A 371 -13.84 9.27 15.72
N PRO A 372 -14.72 8.82 14.79
CA PRO A 372 -15.96 8.12 15.13
C PRO A 372 -15.75 6.63 15.43
N ALA A 373 -14.56 6.09 15.19
CA ALA A 373 -14.19 4.70 15.46
C ALA A 373 -12.71 4.64 15.87
N CYS A 374 -12.40 5.27 17.00
CA CYS A 374 -11.04 5.71 17.29
C CYS A 374 -10.05 4.58 17.57
N GLY A 375 -10.51 3.37 17.89
CA GLY A 375 -9.62 2.23 18.14
C GLY A 375 -8.60 2.56 19.22
N SER A 376 -7.31 2.39 18.90
CA SER A 376 -6.19 2.74 19.79
C SER A 376 -5.89 4.24 19.90
N GLY A 377 -6.61 5.10 19.19
CA GLY A 377 -6.45 6.56 19.22
C GLY A 377 -5.36 7.11 18.31
N ILE A 378 -4.84 6.33 17.35
CA ILE A 378 -3.70 6.73 16.49
C ILE A 378 -3.92 8.07 15.78
N PHE A 379 -5.12 8.33 15.22
CA PHE A 379 -5.43 9.61 14.57
C PHE A 379 -5.43 10.77 15.57
N LEU A 380 -5.99 10.56 16.75
CA LEU A 380 -6.08 11.57 17.81
C LEU A 380 -4.70 11.92 18.36
N VAL A 381 -3.80 10.94 18.49
CA VAL A 381 -2.39 11.15 18.89
C VAL A 381 -1.64 11.98 17.86
N ILE A 382 -1.75 11.62 16.58
CA ILE A 382 -1.07 12.38 15.50
C ILE A 382 -1.58 13.83 15.46
N LEU A 383 -2.90 14.02 15.56
CA LEU A 383 -3.50 15.36 15.61
C LEU A 383 -3.06 16.14 16.86
N PHE A 384 -3.05 15.49 18.03
CA PHE A 384 -2.58 16.10 19.28
C PHE A 384 -1.13 16.59 19.13
N ASN A 385 -0.24 15.76 18.59
CA ASN A 385 1.18 16.11 18.41
C ASN A 385 1.37 17.30 17.45
N ARG A 386 0.61 17.35 16.34
CA ARG A 386 0.67 18.49 15.40
C ARG A 386 0.16 19.79 16.04
N LEU A 387 -0.99 19.73 16.72
CA LEU A 387 -1.57 20.89 17.39
C LEU A 387 -0.70 21.39 18.54
N ALA A 388 -0.14 20.47 19.34
CA ALA A 388 0.76 20.78 20.46
C ALA A 388 2.04 21.45 19.97
N SER A 389 2.70 20.90 18.94
CA SER A 389 3.92 21.47 18.36
C SER A 389 3.72 22.93 17.94
N GLN A 390 2.57 23.23 17.32
CA GLN A 390 2.25 24.59 16.89
C GLN A 390 1.91 25.52 18.08
N ARG A 391 1.07 25.06 19.01
CA ARG A 391 0.64 25.84 20.18
C ARG A 391 1.80 26.21 21.10
N LEU A 392 2.74 25.29 21.28
CA LEU A 392 3.88 25.47 22.17
C LEU A 392 5.00 26.31 21.54
N ALA A 393 5.02 26.50 20.21
CA ALA A 393 6.08 27.25 19.52
C ALA A 393 6.19 28.72 19.94
N GLY A 394 5.13 29.30 20.52
CA GLY A 394 5.10 30.66 21.06
C GLY A 394 5.22 30.76 22.58
N ILE A 395 5.29 29.64 23.29
CA ILE A 395 5.31 29.59 24.75
C ILE A 395 6.73 29.28 25.21
N GLY A 396 7.25 30.08 26.15
CA GLY A 396 8.59 29.86 26.71
C GLY A 396 8.72 28.47 27.34
N LYS A 397 9.88 27.82 27.17
CA LYS A 397 10.13 26.49 27.76
C LYS A 397 10.02 26.48 29.29
N ASP A 398 10.35 27.59 29.93
CA ASP A 398 10.31 27.71 31.39
C ASP A 398 8.89 28.04 31.91
N ASP A 399 7.94 28.35 31.02
CA ASP A 399 6.54 28.62 31.37
C ASP A 399 5.71 27.33 31.39
N HIS A 400 6.05 26.46 32.34
CA HIS A 400 5.45 25.13 32.47
C HIS A 400 3.92 25.15 32.64
N GLU A 401 3.37 26.24 33.22
CA GLU A 401 1.94 26.38 33.46
C GLU A 401 1.19 26.70 32.16
N ALA A 402 1.64 27.70 31.40
CA ALA A 402 1.05 28.01 30.10
C ALA A 402 1.17 26.82 29.12
N ARG A 403 2.28 26.07 29.18
CA ARG A 403 2.45 24.84 28.38
C ARG A 403 1.40 23.78 28.74
N ALA A 404 1.24 23.47 30.02
CA ALA A 404 0.25 22.50 30.47
C ALA A 404 -1.19 22.94 30.13
N GLU A 405 -1.53 24.20 30.33
CA GLU A 405 -2.83 24.77 29.96
C GLU A 405 -3.10 24.67 28.46
N ALA A 406 -2.10 24.97 27.62
CA ALA A 406 -2.22 24.84 26.17
C ALA A 406 -2.50 23.39 25.74
N LEU A 407 -1.78 22.42 26.31
CA LEU A 407 -1.96 21.00 26.03
C LEU A 407 -3.32 20.48 26.51
N GLN A 408 -3.74 20.84 27.74
CA GLN A 408 -5.07 20.53 28.24
C GLN A 408 -6.17 21.16 27.38
N GLY A 409 -5.95 22.37 26.87
CA GLY A 409 -6.88 23.05 25.97
C GLY A 409 -7.16 22.25 24.70
N ILE A 410 -6.15 21.54 24.17
CA ILE A 410 -6.31 20.63 23.02
C ILE A 410 -7.23 19.46 23.39
N LEU A 411 -6.94 18.75 24.49
CA LEU A 411 -7.77 17.64 24.97
C LEU A 411 -9.20 18.10 25.28
N LYS A 412 -9.37 19.31 25.82
CA LYS A 412 -10.66 19.86 26.23
C LYS A 412 -11.53 20.30 25.07
N SER A 413 -10.98 20.83 23.98
CA SER A 413 -11.78 21.55 22.97
C SER A 413 -11.45 21.26 21.51
N ARG A 414 -10.46 20.41 21.23
CA ARG A 414 -9.96 20.20 19.86
C ARG A 414 -10.09 18.79 19.36
N ILE A 415 -10.03 17.76 20.20
CA ILE A 415 -10.09 16.37 19.75
C ILE A 415 -11.14 15.56 20.51
N ARG A 416 -11.87 14.68 19.82
CA ARG A 416 -12.81 13.72 20.40
C ARG A 416 -12.70 12.36 19.72
N GLY A 417 -12.84 11.29 20.49
CA GLY A 417 -12.86 9.91 20.00
C GLY A 417 -14.09 9.15 20.48
N VAL A 418 -14.64 8.29 19.62
CA VAL A 418 -15.73 7.37 19.94
C VAL A 418 -15.31 5.96 19.57
N ASP A 419 -15.56 5.00 20.46
CA ASP A 419 -15.44 3.58 20.12
C ASP A 419 -16.48 2.75 20.91
N ILE A 420 -16.92 1.64 20.34
CA ILE A 420 -17.87 0.73 20.98
C ILE A 420 -17.17 -0.17 22.01
N ALA A 421 -15.89 -0.49 21.78
CA ALA A 421 -15.10 -1.35 22.63
C ALA A 421 -14.44 -0.56 23.76
N GLU A 422 -14.68 -0.98 25.00
CA GLU A 422 -14.08 -0.35 26.17
C GLU A 422 -12.56 -0.48 26.20
N THR A 423 -12.02 -1.65 25.83
CA THR A 423 -10.57 -1.87 25.72
C THR A 423 -9.94 -0.85 24.77
N ALA A 424 -10.56 -0.61 23.60
CA ALA A 424 -10.09 0.37 22.63
C ALA A 424 -10.12 1.79 23.21
N CYS A 425 -11.24 2.19 23.83
CA CYS A 425 -11.35 3.50 24.47
C CYS A 425 -10.26 3.76 25.53
N ARG A 426 -9.98 2.75 26.38
CA ARG A 426 -8.94 2.85 27.42
C ARG A 426 -7.54 2.96 26.80
N ILE A 427 -7.26 2.19 25.76
CA ILE A 427 -6.00 2.28 24.98
C ILE A 427 -5.86 3.66 24.29
N ALA A 428 -6.94 4.24 23.79
CA ALA A 428 -6.91 5.58 23.21
C ALA A 428 -6.59 6.65 24.25
N CYS A 429 -7.21 6.59 25.44
CA CYS A 429 -6.88 7.48 26.55
C CYS A 429 -5.40 7.36 26.93
N PHE A 430 -4.92 6.13 27.00
CA PHE A 430 -3.54 5.82 27.31
C PHE A 430 -2.56 6.44 26.31
N SER A 431 -2.80 6.23 25.03
CA SER A 431 -1.96 6.78 23.97
C SER A 431 -1.93 8.31 24.00
N LEU A 432 -3.06 8.94 24.35
CA LEU A 432 -3.14 10.39 24.55
C LEU A 432 -2.38 10.86 25.79
N TYR A 433 -2.36 10.10 26.89
CA TYR A 433 -1.52 10.44 28.05
C TYR A 433 -0.03 10.37 27.70
N LEU A 434 0.38 9.33 26.98
CA LEU A 434 1.76 9.23 26.49
C LEU A 434 2.14 10.44 25.63
N ALA A 435 1.28 10.79 24.67
CA ALA A 435 1.48 11.96 23.81
C ALA A 435 1.53 13.27 24.62
N TYR A 436 0.62 13.43 25.58
CA TYR A 436 0.57 14.59 26.48
C TYR A 436 1.86 14.75 27.29
N LEU A 437 2.32 13.66 27.93
CA LEU A 437 3.53 13.66 28.74
C LEU A 437 4.80 13.84 27.89
N ASP A 438 4.78 13.45 26.61
CA ASP A 438 5.93 13.57 25.71
C ASP A 438 6.36 15.02 25.45
N PHE A 439 5.46 15.98 25.66
CA PHE A 439 5.73 17.42 25.55
C PHE A 439 6.16 18.08 26.86
N LEU A 440 6.20 17.33 27.97
CA LEU A 440 6.58 17.83 29.29
C LEU A 440 7.93 17.23 29.72
N ASP A 441 8.83 18.05 30.25
CA ASP A 441 10.07 17.57 30.87
C ASP A 441 9.81 17.07 32.32
N SER A 442 10.66 16.21 32.88
CA SER A 442 10.44 15.62 34.23
C SER A 442 10.15 16.64 35.35
N PRO A 443 10.87 17.77 35.45
CA PRO A 443 10.55 18.80 36.46
C PRO A 443 9.18 19.45 36.25
N GLU A 444 8.73 19.58 34.99
CA GLU A 444 7.40 20.09 34.68
C GLU A 444 6.33 19.11 35.14
N ILE A 445 6.55 17.81 34.89
CA ILE A 445 5.64 16.74 35.30
C ILE A 445 5.53 16.73 36.83
N GLU A 446 6.63 16.78 37.57
CA GLU A 446 6.60 16.82 39.04
C GLU A 446 5.86 18.06 39.56
N LYS A 447 6.17 19.24 39.03
CA LYS A 447 5.51 20.49 39.42
C LYS A 447 4.02 20.48 39.09
N TYR A 448 3.66 20.00 37.91
CA TYR A 448 2.28 19.85 37.48
C TYR A 448 1.53 18.88 38.39
N MET A 449 2.07 17.67 38.60
CA MET A 449 1.50 16.67 39.49
C MET A 449 1.39 17.17 40.94
N GLY A 450 2.36 17.95 41.43
CA GLY A 450 2.28 18.60 42.74
C GLY A 450 1.17 19.65 42.87
N LYS A 451 0.78 20.31 41.77
CA LYS A 451 -0.30 21.31 41.74
C LYS A 451 -1.69 20.69 41.61
N ILE A 452 -1.87 19.78 40.65
CA ILE A 452 -3.18 19.22 40.28
C ILE A 452 -3.44 17.82 40.87
N GLY A 453 -2.45 17.20 41.50
CA GLY A 453 -2.54 15.88 42.12
C GLY A 453 -2.42 14.72 41.13
N LYS A 454 -3.30 14.64 40.13
CA LYS A 454 -3.41 13.50 39.19
C LYS A 454 -3.76 13.93 37.77
N LEU A 455 -3.41 13.13 36.76
CA LEU A 455 -3.79 13.40 35.36
C LEU A 455 -5.32 13.48 35.17
N PRO A 456 -5.83 14.31 34.25
CA PRO A 456 -7.28 14.40 34.02
C PRO A 456 -7.85 13.09 33.47
N ARG A 457 -8.97 12.62 33.99
CA ARG A 457 -9.69 11.44 33.47
C ARG A 457 -10.28 11.75 32.10
N LEU A 458 -9.79 11.04 31.08
CA LEU A 458 -10.18 11.25 29.68
C LEU A 458 -11.36 10.39 29.22
N PHE A 459 -11.63 9.28 29.92
CA PHE A 459 -12.56 8.25 29.51
C PHE A 459 -13.98 8.54 30.01
N HIS A 460 -14.93 8.60 29.09
CA HIS A 460 -16.36 8.72 29.39
C HIS A 460 -17.10 7.43 29.02
N ASN A 461 -17.66 6.76 30.03
CA ASN A 461 -18.55 5.62 29.85
C ASN A 461 -19.97 5.99 30.33
N PRO A 462 -20.92 6.25 29.42
CA PRO A 462 -22.29 6.57 29.82
C PRO A 462 -22.98 5.49 30.67
N ALA A 463 -22.57 4.22 30.52
CA ALA A 463 -23.13 3.10 31.28
C ALA A 463 -22.56 2.97 32.70
N ASN A 464 -21.39 3.57 32.96
CA ASN A 464 -20.80 3.65 34.29
C ASN A 464 -20.19 5.06 34.48
N PRO A 465 -21.04 6.07 34.74
CA PRO A 465 -20.64 7.47 34.73
C PRO A 465 -19.88 7.90 35.98
N GLU A 466 -19.78 7.05 37.01
CA GLU A 466 -19.05 7.36 38.24
C GLU A 466 -17.69 6.65 38.33
N PRO A 467 -16.62 7.39 38.60
CA PRO A 467 -16.59 8.84 38.75
C PRO A 467 -16.52 9.56 37.37
N PRO A 468 -17.06 10.78 37.24
CA PRO A 468 -17.18 11.46 35.94
C PRO A 468 -15.81 11.82 35.35
N PRO A 469 -15.69 11.88 34.01
CA PRO A 469 -14.45 12.32 33.37
C PRO A 469 -14.18 13.80 33.67
N ASP A 470 -12.91 14.14 33.92
CA ASP A 470 -12.50 15.53 34.09
C ASP A 470 -12.49 16.25 32.72
N ILE A 471 -12.09 15.52 31.67
CA ILE A 471 -12.09 16.00 30.28
C ILE A 471 -12.60 14.86 29.37
N PRO A 472 -13.87 14.85 28.94
CA PRO A 472 -14.48 13.72 28.21
C PRO A 472 -13.97 13.62 26.76
N THR A 473 -12.71 13.20 26.59
CA THR A 473 -12.02 13.17 25.30
C THR A 473 -12.38 11.92 24.51
N ILE A 474 -12.45 10.77 25.19
CA ILE A 474 -12.78 9.47 24.58
C ILE A 474 -14.08 8.95 25.17
N ARG A 475 -15.03 8.57 24.31
CA ARG A 475 -16.36 8.09 24.71
C ARG A 475 -16.58 6.65 24.27
N LYS A 476 -17.02 5.80 25.22
CA LYS A 476 -17.58 4.48 24.90
C LYS A 476 -19.01 4.64 24.40
N ALA A 477 -19.24 4.47 23.11
CA ALA A 477 -20.57 4.51 22.51
C ALA A 477 -20.59 3.83 21.13
N ASP A 478 -21.77 3.40 20.70
CA ASP A 478 -22.02 3.16 19.28
C ASP A 478 -22.21 4.52 18.58
N PHE A 479 -21.32 4.83 17.64
CA PHE A 479 -21.35 6.08 16.88
C PHE A 479 -22.70 6.31 16.18
N PHE A 480 -23.33 5.26 15.69
CA PHE A 480 -24.61 5.37 14.98
C PHE A 480 -25.78 5.68 15.91
N ALA A 481 -25.65 5.35 17.20
CA ALA A 481 -26.65 5.63 18.22
C ALA A 481 -26.51 7.05 18.82
N LEU A 482 -25.45 7.79 18.47
CA LEU A 482 -25.24 9.15 18.97
C LEU A 482 -26.26 10.13 18.39
N LYS A 483 -26.82 10.97 19.27
CA LYS A 483 -27.67 12.10 18.90
C LYS A 483 -26.84 13.24 18.33
N ASP A 484 -27.46 14.09 17.54
CA ASP A 484 -26.81 15.24 16.88
C ASP A 484 -26.14 16.21 17.86
N ASN A 485 -26.64 16.29 19.09
CA ASN A 485 -26.14 17.15 20.17
C ASN A 485 -25.26 16.39 21.18
N ALA A 486 -24.77 15.19 20.86
CA ALA A 486 -24.05 14.33 21.80
C ALA A 486 -22.79 14.97 22.42
N PHE A 487 -22.21 15.97 21.75
CA PHE A 487 -21.01 16.71 22.19
C PHE A 487 -21.29 18.18 22.54
N GLN A 488 -22.57 18.59 22.53
CA GLN A 488 -22.94 19.98 22.78
C GLN A 488 -22.59 20.37 24.23
N GLY A 489 -21.86 21.48 24.40
CA GLY A 489 -21.47 21.98 25.72
C GLY A 489 -20.21 21.32 26.31
N GLU A 490 -19.67 20.28 25.67
CA GLU A 490 -18.40 19.63 26.07
C GLU A 490 -17.19 20.31 25.42
N GLY A 491 -17.15 21.63 25.39
CA GLY A 491 -16.16 22.41 24.63
C GLY A 491 -16.51 22.61 23.14
N PHE A 492 -17.65 22.09 22.68
CA PHE A 492 -18.18 22.29 21.32
C PHE A 492 -19.58 22.92 21.42
N PRO A 493 -19.75 24.22 21.12
CA PRO A 493 -21.01 24.94 21.32
C PRO A 493 -22.21 24.34 20.59
N ASP A 494 -22.00 23.78 19.40
CA ASP A 494 -23.01 23.17 18.53
C ASP A 494 -22.88 21.64 18.44
N GLY A 495 -21.92 21.05 19.15
CA GLY A 495 -21.59 19.62 19.03
C GLY A 495 -21.06 19.20 17.65
N ARG A 496 -20.60 20.16 16.83
CA ARG A 496 -20.08 19.92 15.48
C ARG A 496 -18.57 20.18 15.41
N PHE A 497 -17.92 19.53 14.45
CA PHE A 497 -16.49 19.49 14.26
C PHE A 497 -16.10 20.07 12.90
N HIS A 498 -14.92 20.68 12.84
CA HIS A 498 -14.37 21.13 11.56
C HIS A 498 -13.92 19.94 10.71
N CYS A 499 -13.46 18.86 11.35
CA CYS A 499 -13.04 17.66 10.66
C CYS A 499 -13.51 16.37 11.37
N VAL A 500 -13.96 15.40 10.59
CA VAL A 500 -14.20 14.00 11.02
C VAL A 500 -13.19 13.13 10.27
N ILE A 501 -12.40 12.36 11.01
CA ILE A 501 -11.27 11.60 10.48
C ILE A 501 -11.19 10.22 11.11
N GLY A 502 -10.80 9.19 10.36
CA GLY A 502 -10.59 7.88 10.96
C GLY A 502 -10.52 6.73 9.97
N ASN A 503 -10.36 5.52 10.52
CA ASN A 503 -10.44 4.25 9.79
C ASN A 503 -11.62 3.43 10.33
N PRO A 504 -12.83 3.60 9.79
CA PRO A 504 -13.98 2.81 10.21
C PRO A 504 -13.76 1.31 9.94
N PRO A 505 -14.45 0.41 10.69
CA PRO A 505 -14.31 -1.03 10.50
C PRO A 505 -14.72 -1.49 9.09
N TRP A 506 -14.00 -2.46 8.51
CA TRP A 506 -14.31 -3.02 7.18
C TRP A 506 -15.02 -4.37 7.29
N ALA A 507 -16.24 -4.37 7.81
CA ALA A 507 -17.06 -5.57 7.99
C ALA A 507 -18.09 -5.76 6.85
N GLU A 508 -18.51 -7.01 6.63
CA GLU A 508 -19.56 -7.38 5.65
C GLU A 508 -19.21 -7.11 4.16
N ARG A 509 -20.20 -7.25 3.25
CA ARG A 509 -20.00 -7.15 1.79
C ARG A 509 -21.14 -6.39 1.10
N GLY A 510 -20.81 -5.75 -0.02
CA GLY A 510 -21.77 -5.08 -0.88
C GLY A 510 -22.38 -3.86 -0.19
N SER A 511 -23.71 -3.74 -0.24
CA SER A 511 -24.48 -2.65 0.38
C SER A 511 -24.58 -2.73 1.90
N LYS A 512 -24.12 -3.83 2.52
CA LYS A 512 -24.13 -4.00 3.98
C LYS A 512 -22.79 -3.64 4.64
N GLN A 513 -21.87 -3.07 3.87
CA GLN A 513 -20.56 -2.69 4.39
C GLN A 513 -20.73 -1.57 5.42
N ILE A 514 -20.40 -1.82 6.68
CA ILE A 514 -20.54 -0.87 7.79
C ILE A 514 -19.81 0.46 7.54
N ALA A 515 -18.68 0.44 6.82
CA ALA A 515 -17.99 1.67 6.43
C ALA A 515 -18.85 2.62 5.58
N GLN A 516 -19.86 2.13 4.83
CA GLN A 516 -20.82 2.98 4.12
C GLN A 516 -21.75 3.73 5.09
N GLU A 517 -22.07 3.13 6.24
CA GLU A 517 -22.88 3.79 7.29
C GLU A 517 -22.06 4.90 7.95
N PHE A 518 -20.78 4.66 8.28
CA PHE A 518 -19.89 5.74 8.73
C PHE A 518 -19.82 6.90 7.74
N MET A 519 -19.73 6.62 6.44
CA MET A 519 -19.76 7.67 5.40
C MET A 519 -21.08 8.47 5.40
N ARG A 520 -22.23 7.82 5.67
CA ARG A 520 -23.54 8.49 5.73
C ARG A 520 -23.74 9.32 6.99
N GLU A 521 -23.18 8.87 8.12
CA GLU A 521 -23.41 9.47 9.43
C GLU A 521 -22.37 10.56 9.77
N ALA A 522 -21.13 10.45 9.26
CA ALA A 522 -20.07 11.45 9.47
C ALA A 522 -20.39 12.90 9.03
N PRO A 523 -21.30 13.18 8.07
CA PRO A 523 -21.76 14.55 7.74
C PRO A 523 -22.72 15.19 8.76
N ARG A 524 -23.50 14.40 9.52
CA ARG A 524 -23.98 14.84 10.86
C ARG A 524 -22.70 15.09 11.67
N PHE A 525 -22.61 15.79 12.78
CA PHE A 525 -21.31 16.07 13.45
C PHE A 525 -20.30 16.93 12.68
N LEU A 526 -20.33 17.07 11.35
CA LEU A 526 -19.54 18.10 10.66
C LEU A 526 -20.24 19.46 10.69
N LYS A 527 -19.46 20.53 10.87
CA LYS A 527 -19.91 21.89 10.57
C LYS A 527 -20.24 22.03 9.09
N THR A 528 -21.03 23.04 8.73
CA THR A 528 -21.23 23.39 7.32
C THR A 528 -19.87 23.62 6.65
N ASN A 529 -19.64 23.00 5.50
CA ASN A 529 -18.37 23.03 4.77
C ASN A 529 -17.15 22.40 5.51
N GLY A 530 -17.37 21.75 6.66
CA GLY A 530 -16.36 20.95 7.35
C GLY A 530 -15.95 19.71 6.56
N ILE A 531 -14.82 19.10 6.93
CA ILE A 531 -14.16 18.05 6.14
C ILE A 531 -14.31 16.67 6.77
N GLY A 532 -14.80 15.72 5.99
CA GLY A 532 -14.61 14.31 6.30
C GLY A 532 -13.38 13.75 5.57
N CYS A 533 -12.51 13.02 6.28
CA CYS A 533 -11.37 12.32 5.70
C CYS A 533 -11.29 10.88 6.24
N LEU A 534 -11.74 9.90 5.47
CA LEU A 534 -11.88 8.52 5.95
C LEU A 534 -11.01 7.55 5.14
N LEU A 535 -10.38 6.60 5.83
CA LEU A 535 -9.74 5.44 5.23
C LEU A 535 -10.76 4.31 5.03
N LEU A 536 -11.04 3.96 3.79
CA LEU A 536 -12.20 3.15 3.40
C LEU A 536 -11.81 1.94 2.54
N PRO A 537 -12.60 0.85 2.55
CA PRO A 537 -12.33 -0.28 1.68
C PRO A 537 -12.67 0.06 0.23
N THR A 538 -11.72 -0.15 -0.69
CA THR A 538 -11.83 0.14 -2.13
C THR A 538 -13.07 -0.45 -2.80
N LYS A 539 -13.62 -1.53 -2.24
CA LYS A 539 -14.87 -2.15 -2.68
C LYS A 539 -16.06 -1.20 -2.70
N ILE A 540 -16.04 -0.12 -1.92
CA ILE A 540 -17.08 0.91 -1.97
C ILE A 540 -17.11 1.60 -3.34
N LEU A 541 -15.97 1.74 -4.02
CA LEU A 541 -15.89 2.33 -5.36
C LEU A 541 -16.15 1.30 -6.47
N HIS A 542 -15.65 0.07 -6.30
CA HIS A 542 -15.57 -0.92 -7.40
C HIS A 542 -16.63 -2.03 -7.37
N ASN A 543 -17.39 -2.24 -6.29
CA ASN A 543 -18.49 -3.21 -6.29
C ASN A 543 -19.83 -2.58 -6.69
N LYS A 544 -20.90 -3.37 -6.69
CA LYS A 544 -22.30 -2.93 -6.90
C LYS A 544 -22.78 -2.06 -5.72
N THR A 545 -22.33 -0.82 -5.70
CA THR A 545 -22.63 0.21 -4.68
C THR A 545 -23.16 1.49 -5.34
N ASP A 546 -23.55 1.43 -6.61
CA ASP A 546 -23.91 2.59 -7.41
C ASP A 546 -25.03 3.43 -6.77
N ALA A 547 -26.06 2.77 -6.22
CA ALA A 547 -27.14 3.45 -5.50
C ALA A 547 -26.65 4.21 -4.26
N PHE A 548 -25.68 3.65 -3.52
CA PHE A 548 -25.05 4.34 -2.40
C PHE A 548 -24.23 5.55 -2.88
N GLN A 549 -23.45 5.38 -3.94
CA GLN A 549 -22.60 6.45 -4.48
C GLN A 549 -23.46 7.63 -4.98
N VAL A 550 -24.58 7.37 -5.69
CA VAL A 550 -25.52 8.42 -6.10
C VAL A 550 -26.05 9.21 -4.90
N ASP A 551 -26.50 8.51 -3.86
CA ASP A 551 -27.07 9.17 -2.67
C ASP A 551 -26.03 9.97 -1.89
N TRP A 552 -24.87 9.35 -1.61
CA TRP A 552 -23.85 9.97 -0.78
C TRP A 552 -23.17 11.15 -1.48
N ILE A 553 -22.73 10.95 -2.73
CA ILE A 553 -22.10 12.01 -3.54
C ILE A 553 -23.10 13.15 -3.84
N GLY A 554 -24.41 12.88 -3.83
CA GLY A 554 -25.42 13.93 -3.93
C GLY A 554 -25.55 14.82 -2.70
N ARG A 555 -25.10 14.35 -1.52
CA ARG A 555 -25.22 15.06 -0.23
C ARG A 555 -23.94 15.77 0.18
N VAL A 556 -22.79 15.23 -0.18
CA VAL A 556 -21.46 15.78 0.16
C VAL A 556 -20.66 16.10 -1.09
N THR A 557 -19.73 17.04 -0.96
CA THR A 557 -18.81 17.40 -2.05
C THR A 557 -17.57 16.55 -1.92
N LEU A 558 -17.49 15.44 -2.67
CA LEU A 558 -16.29 14.60 -2.73
C LEU A 558 -15.16 15.35 -3.43
N GLU A 559 -14.13 15.75 -2.69
CA GLU A 559 -13.01 16.54 -3.24
C GLU A 559 -11.90 15.63 -3.76
N LYS A 560 -11.50 14.62 -2.97
CA LYS A 560 -10.36 13.76 -3.30
C LYS A 560 -10.60 12.29 -3.02
N VAL A 561 -10.02 11.45 -3.87
CA VAL A 561 -9.96 9.99 -3.72
C VAL A 561 -8.52 9.54 -3.95
N LEU A 562 -7.83 9.11 -2.89
CA LEU A 562 -6.49 8.53 -2.98
C LEU A 562 -6.58 7.00 -2.92
N GLN A 563 -6.36 6.35 -4.05
CA GLN A 563 -6.56 4.92 -4.24
C GLN A 563 -5.28 4.12 -3.97
N LEU A 564 -5.29 3.29 -2.91
CA LEU A 564 -4.11 2.53 -2.45
C LEU A 564 -4.09 1.08 -2.96
N ALA A 565 -4.88 0.75 -3.98
CA ALA A 565 -5.00 -0.60 -4.51
C ALA A 565 -3.67 -1.25 -4.92
N ASP A 566 -2.74 -0.46 -5.47
CA ASP A 566 -1.43 -0.97 -5.89
C ASP A 566 -0.54 -1.35 -4.68
N TYR A 567 -0.75 -0.69 -3.54
CA TYR A 567 0.00 -0.92 -2.31
C TYR A 567 -0.66 -1.96 -1.37
N ARG A 568 -1.76 -2.60 -1.76
CA ARG A 568 -2.63 -3.37 -0.84
C ARG A 568 -1.92 -4.45 -0.01
N LYS A 569 -0.96 -5.17 -0.60
CA LYS A 569 -0.23 -6.27 0.07
C LYS A 569 0.98 -5.76 0.86
N LEU A 570 1.30 -4.48 0.70
CA LEU A 570 2.45 -3.82 1.30
C LEU A 570 2.02 -3.06 2.55
N LEU A 571 0.93 -2.28 2.48
CA LEU A 571 0.44 -1.50 3.65
C LEU A 571 -0.41 -2.34 4.60
N PHE A 572 -1.07 -3.38 4.09
CA PHE A 572 -1.99 -4.19 4.88
C PHE A 572 -1.54 -5.64 4.93
N GLN A 573 -0.45 -5.92 5.65
CA GLN A 573 0.10 -7.28 5.76
C GLN A 573 -0.91 -8.34 6.25
N GLY A 574 -1.99 -7.92 6.94
CA GLY A 574 -3.12 -8.77 7.33
C GLY A 574 -4.43 -8.57 6.56
N ALA A 575 -4.63 -7.46 5.83
CA ALA A 575 -5.90 -7.20 5.13
C ALA A 575 -5.90 -7.80 3.73
N LYS A 576 -6.93 -8.60 3.44
CA LYS A 576 -7.13 -9.17 2.09
C LYS A 576 -7.63 -8.14 1.08
N ALA A 577 -8.06 -6.96 1.53
CA ALA A 577 -8.72 -5.94 0.72
C ALA A 577 -7.89 -4.64 0.65
N PRO A 578 -7.80 -4.00 -0.54
CA PRO A 578 -7.20 -2.68 -0.70
C PRO A 578 -8.03 -1.56 -0.04
N GLY A 579 -7.37 -0.51 0.44
CA GLY A 579 -7.99 0.70 0.97
C GLY A 579 -7.91 1.91 0.00
N PHE A 580 -8.68 2.94 0.27
CA PHE A 580 -8.56 4.27 -0.33
C PHE A 580 -8.90 5.35 0.70
N ILE A 581 -8.39 6.57 0.51
CA ILE A 581 -8.70 7.72 1.36
C ILE A 581 -9.71 8.59 0.62
N ALA A 582 -10.84 8.90 1.25
CA ALA A 582 -11.84 9.82 0.72
C ALA A 582 -11.83 11.12 1.52
N ARG A 583 -11.60 12.24 0.85
CA ARG A 583 -11.76 13.59 1.41
C ARG A 583 -13.00 14.24 0.81
N PHE A 584 -13.91 14.71 1.66
CA PHE A 584 -15.15 15.35 1.23
C PHE A 584 -15.54 16.52 2.14
N ARG A 585 -16.33 17.47 1.63
CA ARG A 585 -16.94 18.54 2.42
C ARG A 585 -18.40 18.29 2.73
N ASN A 586 -18.82 18.72 3.91
CA ASN A 586 -20.22 18.74 4.34
C ASN A 586 -20.99 19.89 3.68
N ALA A 587 -21.16 19.76 2.37
CA ALA A 587 -21.93 20.65 1.51
C ALA A 587 -22.32 19.88 0.26
N ALA A 588 -23.53 20.11 -0.27
CA ALA A 588 -23.93 19.51 -1.53
C ALA A 588 -23.07 20.07 -2.69
N PRO A 589 -22.66 19.23 -3.66
CA PRO A 589 -21.76 19.67 -4.72
C PRO A 589 -22.48 20.55 -5.74
N LYS A 590 -21.73 21.49 -6.34
CA LYS A 590 -22.16 22.21 -7.55
C LYS A 590 -21.91 21.33 -8.77
N SER A 591 -22.80 20.37 -9.01
CA SER A 591 -22.58 19.21 -9.91
C SER A 591 -22.12 19.53 -11.33
N ALA A 592 -22.46 20.68 -11.90
CA ALA A 592 -22.08 21.05 -13.26
C ALA A 592 -20.60 21.48 -13.43
N ARG A 593 -19.91 21.83 -12.35
CA ARG A 593 -18.52 22.33 -12.39
C ARG A 593 -17.56 21.58 -11.48
N HIS A 594 -18.06 20.73 -10.60
CA HIS A 594 -17.23 20.04 -9.62
C HIS A 594 -16.43 18.91 -10.25
N THR A 595 -15.15 18.83 -9.90
CA THR A 595 -14.25 17.72 -10.28
C THR A 595 -13.71 17.07 -9.02
N VAL A 596 -13.62 15.74 -9.02
CA VAL A 596 -12.95 14.96 -7.99
C VAL A 596 -11.49 14.77 -8.39
N GLU A 597 -10.56 15.16 -7.52
CA GLU A 597 -9.15 14.78 -7.69
C GLU A 597 -8.99 13.30 -7.32
N PHE A 598 -8.70 12.47 -8.31
CA PHE A 598 -8.44 11.05 -8.17
C PHE A 598 -6.94 10.79 -8.26
N ILE A 599 -6.37 10.26 -7.19
CA ILE A 599 -4.94 10.04 -7.04
C ILE A 599 -4.68 8.53 -6.95
N ALA A 600 -3.88 7.98 -7.86
CA ALA A 600 -3.65 6.55 -8.02
C ALA A 600 -2.15 6.23 -8.06
N PRO A 601 -1.43 6.38 -6.93
CA PRO A 601 0.01 6.18 -6.89
C PRO A 601 0.37 4.75 -7.26
N LYS A 602 1.43 4.62 -8.06
CA LYS A 602 2.01 3.33 -8.44
C LYS A 602 3.13 2.97 -7.50
N PHE A 603 3.19 1.70 -7.13
CA PHE A 603 4.22 1.23 -6.23
C PHE A 603 5.60 1.59 -6.78
N ASN A 604 6.41 2.22 -5.94
CA ASN A 604 7.81 2.54 -6.20
C ASN A 604 8.63 2.29 -4.92
N ARG A 605 9.95 2.35 -5.05
CA ARG A 605 10.90 2.07 -3.97
C ARG A 605 11.49 3.32 -3.32
N ASP A 606 10.98 4.50 -3.67
CA ASP A 606 11.45 5.78 -3.11
C ASP A 606 11.13 5.85 -1.61
N GLY A 607 10.08 5.16 -1.18
CA GLY A 607 9.66 5.00 0.20
C GLY A 607 9.80 3.56 0.72
N LEU A 608 11.00 3.18 1.15
CA LEU A 608 11.23 1.83 1.65
C LEU A 608 10.60 1.54 3.01
N ARG A 609 10.51 2.54 3.91
CA ARG A 609 9.66 2.38 5.09
C ARG A 609 8.21 2.32 4.66
N ASP A 610 7.48 1.44 5.32
CA ASP A 610 6.03 1.41 5.38
C ASP A 610 5.52 2.86 5.49
N GLY A 611 5.12 3.46 4.35
CA GLY A 611 4.39 4.72 4.31
C GLY A 611 4.87 5.98 3.60
N LEU A 612 6.03 5.98 2.95
CA LEU A 612 6.29 7.05 1.98
C LEU A 612 5.72 6.63 0.62
N ILE A 613 4.46 7.00 0.37
CA ILE A 613 3.84 6.86 -0.95
C ILE A 613 4.03 8.17 -1.68
N THR A 614 4.92 8.15 -2.66
CA THR A 614 5.18 9.31 -3.49
C THR A 614 4.13 9.38 -4.59
N VAL A 615 3.53 10.55 -4.76
CA VAL A 615 2.47 10.79 -5.75
C VAL A 615 3.08 11.54 -6.92
N ASP A 616 3.29 10.84 -8.03
CA ASP A 616 3.70 11.44 -9.29
C ASP A 616 2.58 12.30 -9.90
N PRO A 617 2.87 13.42 -10.59
CA PRO A 617 1.85 14.19 -11.33
C PRO A 617 0.99 13.32 -12.27
N ALA A 618 1.59 12.34 -12.96
CA ALA A 618 0.89 11.42 -13.85
C ALA A 618 -0.06 10.45 -13.12
N ALA A 619 0.10 10.30 -11.80
CA ALA A 619 -0.81 9.51 -10.96
C ALA A 619 -2.07 10.29 -10.55
N ARG A 620 -2.20 11.57 -10.91
CA ARG A 620 -3.35 12.43 -10.61
C ARG A 620 -4.26 12.58 -11.82
N ALA A 621 -5.57 12.52 -11.57
CA ALA A 621 -6.59 12.80 -12.57
C ALA A 621 -7.72 13.62 -11.94
N TRP A 622 -8.38 14.45 -12.75
CA TRP A 622 -9.57 15.19 -12.34
C TRP A 622 -10.77 14.60 -13.07
N ILE A 623 -11.72 14.07 -12.30
CA ILE A 623 -12.91 13.39 -12.82
C ILE A 623 -14.10 14.34 -12.64
N PRO A 624 -14.78 14.76 -13.72
CA PRO A 624 -16.03 15.50 -13.59
C PRO A 624 -17.04 14.72 -12.74
N LEU A 625 -17.64 15.37 -11.74
CA LEU A 625 -18.61 14.72 -10.87
C LEU A 625 -19.83 14.20 -11.65
N GLY A 626 -20.21 14.92 -12.71
CA GLY A 626 -21.27 14.51 -13.63
C GLY A 626 -21.03 13.13 -14.22
N ASP A 627 -19.79 12.79 -14.58
CA ASP A 627 -19.44 11.50 -15.19
C ASP A 627 -19.58 10.36 -14.17
N VAL A 628 -19.14 10.59 -12.93
CA VAL A 628 -19.29 9.61 -11.84
C VAL A 628 -20.77 9.35 -11.55
N LEU A 629 -21.58 10.41 -11.46
CA LEU A 629 -23.02 10.29 -11.21
C LEU A 629 -23.77 9.66 -12.38
N ALA A 630 -23.40 9.97 -13.63
CA ALA A 630 -23.98 9.35 -14.82
C ALA A 630 -23.69 7.84 -14.83
N ALA A 631 -22.43 7.44 -14.62
CA ALA A 631 -22.02 6.05 -14.55
C ALA A 631 -22.71 5.29 -13.40
N ALA A 632 -22.91 5.94 -12.26
CA ALA A 632 -23.64 5.34 -11.14
C ALA A 632 -25.12 5.10 -11.44
N ARG A 633 -25.77 6.00 -12.17
CA ARG A 633 -27.15 5.78 -12.61
C ARG A 633 -27.28 4.62 -13.61
N SER A 634 -26.24 4.35 -14.41
CA SER A 634 -26.20 3.24 -15.37
C SER A 634 -25.61 1.93 -14.81
N GLY A 635 -25.17 1.88 -13.55
CA GLY A 635 -24.57 0.68 -12.96
C GLY A 635 -23.16 0.35 -13.50
N SER A 636 -22.42 1.38 -13.92
CA SER A 636 -21.08 1.31 -14.50
C SER A 636 -20.04 2.12 -13.73
N THR A 637 -20.34 2.65 -12.53
CA THR A 637 -19.37 3.42 -11.72
C THR A 637 -18.02 2.74 -11.54
N PRO A 638 -17.95 1.39 -11.29
CA PRO A 638 -16.67 0.71 -11.17
C PRO A 638 -15.75 0.89 -12.38
N ILE A 639 -16.32 1.02 -13.59
CA ILE A 639 -15.55 1.23 -14.83
C ILE A 639 -14.86 2.60 -14.78
N VAL A 640 -15.57 3.67 -14.41
CA VAL A 640 -15.01 5.02 -14.31
C VAL A 640 -13.83 5.03 -13.35
N TRP A 641 -14.00 4.52 -12.13
CA TRP A 641 -12.90 4.45 -11.16
C TRP A 641 -11.74 3.57 -11.65
N LYS A 642 -12.03 2.47 -12.34
CA LYS A 642 -11.02 1.53 -12.82
C LYS A 642 -10.19 2.09 -13.97
N GLN A 643 -10.83 2.78 -14.90
CA GLN A 643 -10.17 3.46 -16.01
C GLN A 643 -9.22 4.55 -15.51
N HIS A 644 -9.59 5.31 -14.47
CA HIS A 644 -8.70 6.31 -13.89
C HIS A 644 -7.61 5.70 -12.98
N LEU A 645 -7.82 4.49 -12.46
CA LEU A 645 -6.82 3.79 -11.68
C LEU A 645 -5.63 3.34 -12.54
N TRP A 646 -5.84 2.87 -13.77
CA TRP A 646 -4.77 2.30 -14.58
C TRP A 646 -4.56 2.94 -15.95
N GLY A 647 -5.55 3.65 -16.48
CA GLY A 647 -5.54 4.19 -17.83
C GLY A 647 -5.25 5.69 -17.85
N THR A 648 -4.60 6.11 -18.94
CA THR A 648 -4.36 7.51 -19.27
C THR A 648 -5.59 8.14 -19.94
N ARG A 649 -5.51 9.41 -20.36
CA ARG A 649 -6.57 10.02 -21.18
C ARG A 649 -6.76 9.27 -22.51
N ARG A 650 -5.67 8.79 -23.11
CA ARG A 650 -5.70 8.06 -24.39
C ARG A 650 -6.36 6.69 -24.24
N ASP A 651 -6.06 5.99 -23.15
CA ASP A 651 -6.70 4.72 -22.82
C ASP A 651 -8.21 4.88 -22.66
N ARG A 652 -8.66 5.91 -21.94
CA ARG A 652 -10.09 6.19 -21.78
C ARG A 652 -10.80 6.40 -23.11
N LYS A 653 -10.25 7.22 -24.01
CA LYS A 653 -10.81 7.43 -25.35
C LYS A 653 -10.91 6.13 -26.14
N PHE A 654 -9.88 5.29 -26.10
CA PHE A 654 -9.90 4.00 -26.79
C PHE A 654 -10.91 3.02 -26.16
N LEU A 655 -11.00 3.00 -24.83
CA LEU A 655 -11.96 2.18 -24.11
C LEU A 655 -13.41 2.64 -24.33
N ASP A 656 -13.66 3.94 -24.50
CA ASP A 656 -14.97 4.48 -24.83
C ASP A 656 -15.40 4.05 -26.24
N LEU A 657 -14.47 4.08 -27.21
CA LEU A 657 -14.69 3.51 -28.54
C LEU A 657 -15.06 2.02 -28.44
N LEU A 658 -14.26 1.23 -27.72
CA LEU A 658 -14.53 -0.20 -27.54
C LEU A 658 -15.90 -0.43 -26.88
N GLN A 659 -16.26 0.33 -25.84
CA GLN A 659 -17.54 0.21 -25.15
C GLN A 659 -18.74 0.68 -25.97
N SER A 660 -18.52 1.49 -27.02
CA SER A 660 -19.56 1.87 -27.97
C SER A 660 -19.94 0.75 -28.95
N LEU A 661 -19.07 -0.27 -29.10
CA LEU A 661 -19.34 -1.42 -29.96
C LEU A 661 -20.37 -2.36 -29.30
N PRO A 662 -21.17 -3.11 -30.10
CA PRO A 662 -22.11 -4.09 -29.58
C PRO A 662 -21.45 -5.05 -28.58
N PRO A 663 -21.92 -5.14 -27.32
CA PRO A 663 -21.34 -6.04 -26.34
C PRO A 663 -21.82 -7.48 -26.55
N LEU A 664 -21.03 -8.43 -26.09
CA LEU A 664 -21.34 -9.86 -26.10
C LEU A 664 -22.69 -10.19 -25.43
N ALA A 665 -23.10 -9.39 -24.45
CA ALA A 665 -24.40 -9.47 -23.80
C ALA A 665 -25.58 -9.36 -24.76
N GLU A 666 -25.46 -8.75 -25.95
CA GLU A 666 -26.55 -8.69 -26.94
C GLU A 666 -26.89 -10.07 -27.50
N TYR A 667 -25.90 -10.98 -27.57
CA TYR A 667 -26.04 -12.30 -28.17
C TYR A 667 -26.22 -13.42 -27.15
N VAL A 668 -26.07 -13.13 -25.85
CA VAL A 668 -25.98 -14.13 -24.78
C VAL A 668 -27.04 -13.93 -23.70
N ASP A 669 -27.79 -15.00 -23.40
CA ASP A 669 -28.68 -15.08 -22.24
C ASP A 669 -27.99 -15.74 -21.03
N ILE A 670 -28.20 -15.21 -19.81
CA ILE A 670 -27.75 -15.86 -18.57
C ILE A 670 -28.82 -16.85 -18.12
N LEU A 671 -28.58 -18.16 -18.28
CA LEU A 671 -29.61 -19.18 -18.04
C LEU A 671 -30.16 -19.18 -16.62
N SER A 672 -29.29 -18.99 -15.62
CA SER A 672 -29.74 -18.95 -14.22
C SER A 672 -30.64 -17.76 -13.89
N ASP A 673 -30.56 -16.67 -14.68
CA ASP A 673 -31.41 -15.50 -14.47
C ASP A 673 -32.73 -15.63 -15.22
N LEU A 674 -32.74 -16.29 -16.39
CA LEU A 674 -33.96 -16.68 -17.08
C LEU A 674 -34.78 -17.67 -16.24
N GLU A 675 -34.15 -18.71 -15.71
CA GLU A 675 -34.80 -19.73 -14.87
C GLU A 675 -35.43 -19.08 -13.61
N LYS A 676 -34.72 -18.20 -12.92
CA LYS A 676 -35.26 -17.46 -11.75
C LYS A 676 -36.46 -16.59 -12.10
N LYS A 677 -36.50 -16.05 -13.32
CA LYS A 677 -37.58 -15.16 -13.79
C LYS A 677 -38.70 -15.94 -14.49
N GLY A 678 -38.57 -17.26 -14.68
CA GLY A 678 -39.50 -18.07 -15.45
C GLY A 678 -39.59 -17.67 -16.93
N LEU A 679 -38.50 -17.17 -17.51
CA LEU A 679 -38.47 -16.67 -18.89
C LEU A 679 -37.84 -17.69 -19.84
N ALA A 680 -38.34 -17.73 -21.08
CA ALA A 680 -37.76 -18.52 -22.16
C ALA A 680 -36.47 -17.88 -22.70
N ARG A 681 -35.66 -18.66 -23.41
CA ARG A 681 -34.48 -18.16 -24.14
C ARG A 681 -34.91 -17.22 -25.25
N THR A 682 -34.18 -16.13 -25.39
CA THR A 682 -34.42 -15.08 -26.40
C THR A 682 -33.24 -14.87 -27.32
N LYS A 683 -32.03 -15.27 -26.90
CA LYS A 683 -30.78 -15.03 -27.61
C LYS A 683 -30.12 -16.30 -28.12
N ARG A 684 -29.24 -16.09 -29.10
CA ARG A 684 -28.50 -17.12 -29.84
C ARG A 684 -27.65 -17.99 -28.92
N TRP A 685 -26.93 -17.37 -28.00
CA TRP A 685 -26.03 -18.05 -27.07
C TRP A 685 -26.56 -17.99 -25.65
N CYS A 686 -26.02 -18.86 -24.81
CA CYS A 686 -26.35 -18.91 -23.40
C CYS A 686 -25.08 -19.00 -22.54
N ALA A 687 -25.12 -18.45 -21.33
CA ALA A 687 -23.97 -18.42 -20.45
C ALA A 687 -24.32 -18.68 -18.99
N GLY A 688 -23.31 -19.11 -18.24
CA GLY A 688 -23.46 -19.43 -16.83
C GLY A 688 -22.15 -19.83 -16.16
N GLN A 689 -22.27 -20.21 -14.90
CA GLN A 689 -21.17 -20.74 -14.09
C GLN A 689 -21.40 -22.22 -13.84
N GLY A 690 -20.30 -22.97 -13.71
CA GLY A 690 -20.35 -24.40 -13.43
C GLY A 690 -20.89 -24.74 -12.04
N LEU A 691 -20.99 -26.04 -11.76
CA LEU A 691 -21.53 -26.57 -10.51
C LEU A 691 -20.65 -26.28 -9.28
N LYS A 692 -21.22 -26.41 -8.09
CA LYS A 692 -20.47 -26.33 -6.82
C LYS A 692 -20.77 -27.57 -5.98
N ALA A 693 -19.75 -28.39 -5.77
CA ALA A 693 -19.83 -29.58 -4.93
C ALA A 693 -19.83 -29.22 -3.43
N TRP A 694 -20.30 -30.15 -2.60
CA TRP A 694 -20.35 -30.01 -1.14
C TRP A 694 -19.25 -30.85 -0.47
N GLY A 695 -18.60 -30.31 0.56
CA GLY A 695 -17.53 -30.99 1.30
C GLY A 695 -18.06 -32.12 2.16
N ILE A 696 -17.32 -33.24 2.27
CA ILE A 696 -17.66 -34.33 3.19
C ILE A 696 -17.58 -33.85 4.66
N ASP A 697 -16.62 -32.98 4.96
CA ASP A 697 -16.36 -32.47 6.31
C ASP A 697 -17.28 -31.30 6.73
N LYS A 698 -18.26 -30.93 5.90
CA LYS A 698 -19.18 -29.81 6.17
C LYS A 698 -20.54 -30.32 6.58
N ASP A 699 -21.02 -29.86 7.74
CA ASP A 699 -22.35 -30.20 8.22
C ASP A 699 -23.42 -29.63 7.27
N PRO A 700 -24.30 -30.46 6.69
CA PRO A 700 -25.39 -30.01 5.84
C PRO A 700 -26.29 -28.93 6.48
N SER A 701 -26.41 -28.91 7.80
CA SER A 701 -27.17 -27.91 8.56
C SER A 701 -26.52 -26.53 8.60
N GLU A 702 -25.21 -26.43 8.32
CA GLU A 702 -24.47 -25.16 8.23
C GLU A 702 -24.63 -24.47 6.86
N SER A 703 -25.38 -25.05 5.92
CA SER A 703 -25.61 -24.43 4.61
C SER A 703 -26.76 -23.42 4.66
N ASP A 704 -26.48 -22.16 4.32
CA ASP A 704 -27.51 -21.12 4.07
C ASP A 704 -28.45 -21.44 2.86
N ARG A 705 -28.26 -22.60 2.20
CA ARG A 705 -29.03 -23.03 1.01
C ARG A 705 -29.39 -24.51 1.07
N ASN A 706 -30.57 -24.84 0.54
CA ASN A 706 -31.00 -26.22 0.31
C ASN A 706 -30.06 -26.93 -0.66
N LEU A 707 -29.34 -27.95 -0.17
CA LEU A 707 -28.49 -28.82 -0.98
C LEU A 707 -29.32 -29.53 -2.05
N LYS A 708 -28.72 -29.76 -3.22
CA LYS A 708 -29.34 -30.38 -4.39
C LYS A 708 -28.85 -31.82 -4.53
N LYS A 709 -29.74 -32.76 -4.85
CA LYS A 709 -29.34 -34.13 -5.21
C LYS A 709 -28.47 -34.06 -6.48
N ASN A 710 -27.37 -34.79 -6.52
CA ASN A 710 -26.50 -34.83 -7.70
C ASN A 710 -27.21 -35.56 -8.86
N PRO A 711 -27.51 -34.89 -9.99
CA PRO A 711 -28.16 -35.53 -11.14
C PRO A 711 -27.16 -36.14 -12.13
N TRP A 712 -25.86 -35.91 -11.95
CA TRP A 712 -24.83 -36.24 -12.94
C TRP A 712 -24.21 -37.63 -12.72
N PRO A 713 -24.05 -38.45 -13.78
CA PRO A 713 -23.29 -39.69 -13.72
C PRO A 713 -21.84 -39.46 -13.27
N LEU A 714 -21.30 -40.37 -12.46
CA LEU A 714 -19.97 -40.21 -11.86
C LEU A 714 -18.83 -40.40 -12.88
N ASP A 715 -19.07 -41.05 -14.00
CA ASP A 715 -18.16 -41.22 -15.12
C ASP A 715 -18.17 -40.04 -16.10
N THR A 716 -19.07 -39.07 -15.93
CA THR A 716 -19.15 -37.88 -16.79
C THR A 716 -17.80 -37.15 -16.85
N PRO A 717 -17.30 -36.77 -18.04
CA PRO A 717 -16.08 -35.97 -18.18
C PRO A 717 -16.15 -34.67 -17.38
N PHE A 718 -15.06 -34.34 -16.68
CA PHE A 718 -14.93 -33.15 -15.85
C PHE A 718 -13.61 -32.43 -16.17
N ILE A 719 -13.68 -31.10 -16.31
CA ILE A 719 -12.49 -30.26 -16.50
C ILE A 719 -12.18 -29.42 -15.26
N GLU A 720 -10.96 -29.58 -14.75
CA GLU A 720 -10.47 -28.80 -13.63
C GLU A 720 -10.10 -27.38 -14.07
N ALA A 721 -10.54 -26.35 -13.33
CA ALA A 721 -10.25 -24.95 -13.67
C ALA A 721 -8.75 -24.58 -13.69
N ARG A 722 -7.91 -25.41 -13.07
CA ARG A 722 -6.45 -25.26 -13.06
C ARG A 722 -5.75 -26.05 -14.18
N SER A 723 -6.51 -26.77 -15.01
CA SER A 723 -5.96 -27.57 -16.10
C SER A 723 -5.13 -26.70 -17.04
N GLN A 724 -4.01 -27.26 -17.51
CA GLN A 724 -3.18 -26.62 -18.53
C GLN A 724 -3.80 -26.73 -19.92
N ALA A 725 -4.83 -27.56 -20.12
CA ALA A 725 -5.49 -27.74 -21.42
C ALA A 725 -6.55 -26.67 -21.75
N ILE A 726 -6.81 -25.70 -20.86
CA ILE A 726 -7.74 -24.60 -21.14
C ILE A 726 -6.95 -23.50 -21.85
N TYR A 727 -6.62 -23.72 -23.13
CA TYR A 727 -6.05 -22.71 -24.03
C TYR A 727 -6.52 -22.95 -25.45
N PHE A 728 -7.20 -21.98 -26.04
CA PHE A 728 -7.73 -21.97 -27.41
C PHE A 728 -8.75 -23.07 -27.73
N ILE A 729 -8.40 -24.34 -27.54
CA ILE A 729 -9.24 -25.52 -27.78
C ILE A 729 -8.99 -26.60 -26.72
N LEU A 730 -10.06 -27.19 -26.19
CA LEU A 730 -10.02 -28.24 -25.19
C LEU A 730 -10.14 -29.62 -25.86
N SER A 731 -9.24 -30.53 -25.50
CA SER A 731 -9.28 -31.92 -25.93
C SER A 731 -9.96 -32.82 -24.89
N ARG A 732 -10.67 -33.87 -25.33
CA ARG A 732 -11.38 -34.80 -24.42
C ARG A 732 -10.43 -35.57 -23.51
N GLU A 733 -9.22 -35.87 -24.00
CA GLU A 733 -8.16 -36.58 -23.28
C GLU A 733 -7.60 -35.78 -22.10
N ALA A 734 -7.87 -34.47 -22.04
CA ALA A 734 -7.46 -33.60 -20.94
C ALA A 734 -8.48 -33.53 -19.79
N THR A 735 -9.56 -34.31 -19.86
CA THR A 735 -10.60 -34.39 -18.83
C THR A 735 -10.35 -35.56 -17.88
N ILE A 736 -10.84 -35.42 -16.65
CA ILE A 736 -10.90 -36.50 -15.66
C ILE A 736 -12.35 -36.92 -15.47
N SER A 737 -12.61 -38.06 -14.81
CA SER A 737 -14.00 -38.39 -14.44
C SER A 737 -14.50 -37.49 -13.31
N PHE A 738 -15.82 -37.25 -13.25
CA PHE A 738 -16.41 -36.50 -12.15
C PHE A 738 -16.17 -37.19 -10.79
N LYS A 739 -16.18 -38.52 -10.76
CA LYS A 739 -15.82 -39.33 -9.59
C LYS A 739 -14.43 -38.98 -9.06
N GLU A 740 -13.43 -39.01 -9.94
CA GLU A 740 -12.04 -38.71 -9.58
C GLU A 740 -11.91 -37.30 -9.00
N ARG A 741 -12.61 -36.32 -9.59
CA ARG A 741 -12.66 -34.95 -9.07
C ARG A 741 -13.21 -34.88 -7.65
N LEU A 742 -14.35 -35.53 -7.41
CA LEU A 742 -15.02 -35.49 -6.10
C LEU A 742 -14.17 -36.18 -5.02
N GLU A 743 -13.55 -37.31 -5.36
CA GLU A 743 -12.66 -38.04 -4.45
C GLU A 743 -11.40 -37.22 -4.12
N LYS A 744 -10.78 -36.61 -5.13
CA LYS A 744 -9.56 -35.79 -4.97
C LYS A 744 -9.71 -34.62 -4.01
N GLU A 745 -10.88 -33.99 -3.96
CA GLU A 745 -11.14 -32.82 -3.10
C GLU A 745 -12.04 -33.12 -1.89
N LYS A 746 -12.30 -34.41 -1.62
CA LYS A 746 -13.16 -34.85 -0.52
C LYS A 746 -14.56 -34.22 -0.55
N TYR A 747 -15.18 -34.26 -1.72
CA TYR A 747 -16.57 -33.84 -1.90
C TYR A 747 -17.54 -35.02 -1.84
N ARG A 748 -18.77 -34.74 -1.42
CA ARG A 748 -19.88 -35.71 -1.47
C ARG A 748 -20.24 -36.04 -2.91
N LYS A 749 -20.66 -37.29 -3.12
CA LYS A 749 -21.04 -37.84 -4.43
C LYS A 749 -22.53 -37.73 -4.72
N ASP A 750 -23.33 -37.60 -3.68
CA ASP A 750 -24.80 -37.66 -3.73
C ASP A 750 -25.46 -36.28 -3.70
N VAL A 751 -24.75 -35.24 -3.24
CA VAL A 751 -25.29 -33.88 -3.12
C VAL A 751 -24.32 -32.80 -3.64
N LEU A 752 -24.93 -31.74 -4.17
CA LEU A 752 -24.28 -30.52 -4.65
C LEU A 752 -24.77 -29.31 -3.86
N TYR A 753 -23.88 -28.34 -3.67
CA TYR A 753 -24.26 -27.03 -3.12
C TYR A 753 -25.04 -26.19 -4.14
N SER A 754 -24.64 -26.26 -5.41
CA SER A 754 -25.37 -25.63 -6.51
C SER A 754 -25.27 -26.45 -7.78
N ASP A 755 -26.41 -26.61 -8.43
CA ASP A 755 -26.58 -27.32 -9.69
C ASP A 755 -27.21 -26.34 -10.69
N PRO A 756 -26.42 -25.77 -11.63
CA PRO A 756 -26.89 -24.80 -12.60
C PRO A 756 -27.57 -25.49 -13.80
N PRO A 757 -28.27 -24.75 -14.67
CA PRO A 757 -28.95 -25.32 -15.85
C PRO A 757 -28.06 -26.24 -16.68
N HIS A 758 -28.57 -27.43 -17.02
CA HIS A 758 -27.79 -28.50 -17.66
C HIS A 758 -27.23 -28.10 -19.03
N ASP A 759 -27.95 -27.23 -19.76
CA ASP A 759 -27.55 -26.69 -21.07
C ASP A 759 -26.14 -26.07 -21.08
N LEU A 760 -25.63 -25.62 -19.93
CA LEU A 760 -24.28 -25.06 -19.80
C LEU A 760 -23.16 -26.07 -20.03
N PHE A 761 -23.44 -27.37 -19.90
CA PHE A 761 -22.45 -28.44 -19.94
C PHE A 761 -22.37 -29.14 -21.31
N PHE A 762 -23.35 -28.91 -22.20
CA PHE A 762 -23.36 -29.47 -23.56
C PHE A 762 -22.47 -28.68 -24.52
N GLY A 763 -21.90 -29.33 -25.54
CA GLY A 763 -21.11 -28.69 -26.60
C GLY A 763 -21.97 -28.23 -27.80
N PRO A 764 -21.48 -27.26 -28.61
CA PRO A 764 -20.23 -26.53 -28.48
C PRO A 764 -20.31 -25.32 -27.52
N LYS A 765 -19.17 -25.00 -26.88
CA LYS A 765 -19.07 -23.92 -25.90
C LYS A 765 -17.66 -23.34 -25.80
N VAL A 766 -17.55 -22.13 -25.26
CA VAL A 766 -16.30 -21.54 -24.78
C VAL A 766 -16.27 -21.60 -23.27
N LEU A 767 -15.18 -22.10 -22.70
CA LEU A 767 -14.92 -22.11 -21.27
C LEU A 767 -13.90 -21.03 -20.94
N VAL A 768 -14.21 -20.20 -19.94
CA VAL A 768 -13.33 -19.12 -19.47
C VAL A 768 -13.16 -19.27 -17.97
N ASN A 769 -11.94 -19.19 -17.47
CA ASN A 769 -11.74 -19.20 -16.03
C ASN A 769 -11.99 -17.84 -15.40
N GLN A 770 -12.46 -17.83 -14.16
CA GLN A 770 -12.77 -16.58 -13.45
C GLN A 770 -11.56 -15.67 -13.28
N ARG A 771 -10.33 -16.21 -13.25
CA ARG A 771 -9.10 -15.42 -13.17
C ARG A 771 -8.74 -14.71 -14.47
N PHE A 772 -9.47 -14.98 -15.55
CA PHE A 772 -9.25 -14.41 -16.86
C PHE A 772 -7.80 -14.55 -17.36
N ASN A 773 -7.27 -15.77 -17.24
CA ASN A 773 -5.97 -16.10 -17.80
C ASN A 773 -5.99 -17.33 -18.72
N LYS A 774 -7.19 -17.90 -18.93
CA LYS A 774 -7.44 -19.10 -19.72
C LYS A 774 -8.86 -19.09 -20.30
N ALA A 775 -8.96 -19.26 -21.61
CA ALA A 775 -10.17 -19.51 -22.37
C ALA A 775 -9.92 -20.61 -23.42
N ALA A 776 -10.91 -21.46 -23.66
CA ALA A 776 -10.84 -22.52 -24.66
C ALA A 776 -12.20 -22.87 -25.24
N TYR A 777 -12.24 -23.14 -26.54
CA TYR A 777 -13.36 -23.75 -27.23
C TYR A 777 -13.45 -25.24 -26.90
N CYS A 778 -14.65 -25.76 -26.68
CA CYS A 778 -14.92 -27.16 -26.38
C CYS A 778 -16.14 -27.62 -27.20
N ASN A 779 -15.95 -28.64 -28.03
CA ASN A 779 -16.99 -29.18 -28.92
C ASN A 779 -17.68 -30.44 -28.38
N PHE A 780 -17.54 -30.74 -27.09
CA PHE A 780 -18.09 -31.94 -26.48
C PHE A 780 -18.63 -31.67 -25.07
N ASP A 781 -19.40 -32.61 -24.54
CA ASP A 781 -20.06 -32.45 -23.23
C ASP A 781 -19.07 -32.65 -22.08
N VAL A 782 -19.04 -31.70 -21.15
CA VAL A 782 -18.09 -31.72 -20.04
C VAL A 782 -18.60 -30.91 -18.85
N LEU A 783 -18.45 -31.47 -17.66
CA LEU A 783 -18.74 -30.81 -16.39
C LEU A 783 -17.59 -29.92 -15.95
N PHE A 784 -17.92 -28.83 -15.28
CA PHE A 784 -16.93 -27.92 -14.70
C PHE A 784 -17.47 -27.25 -13.45
N GLN A 785 -16.56 -26.79 -12.60
CA GLN A 785 -16.88 -26.08 -11.37
C GLN A 785 -17.17 -24.59 -11.60
N HIS A 786 -17.89 -23.96 -10.68
CA HIS A 786 -18.25 -22.53 -10.66
C HIS A 786 -17.08 -21.52 -10.77
N SER A 787 -15.81 -21.96 -10.73
CA SER A 787 -14.66 -21.11 -11.06
C SER A 787 -14.38 -21.00 -12.56
N LEU A 788 -15.06 -21.80 -13.37
CA LEU A 788 -15.19 -21.63 -14.82
C LEU A 788 -16.57 -21.05 -15.15
N GLN A 789 -16.59 -20.25 -16.21
CA GLN A 789 -17.75 -19.66 -16.86
C GLN A 789 -17.85 -20.27 -18.25
N SER A 790 -19.06 -20.51 -18.75
CA SER A 790 -19.28 -21.00 -20.11
C SER A 790 -20.13 -20.04 -20.93
N ILE A 791 -19.89 -20.04 -22.24
CA ILE A 791 -20.75 -19.46 -23.27
C ILE A 791 -20.99 -20.56 -24.30
N ALA A 792 -22.20 -21.08 -24.35
CA ALA A 792 -22.61 -22.16 -25.24
C ALA A 792 -23.51 -21.62 -26.36
N GLY A 793 -23.40 -22.25 -27.53
CA GLY A 793 -24.16 -21.91 -28.72
C GLY A 793 -24.45 -23.15 -29.55
N PRO A 794 -25.22 -23.01 -30.63
CA PRO A 794 -25.55 -24.14 -31.49
C PRO A 794 -24.34 -24.53 -32.39
N PRO A 795 -24.30 -25.77 -32.93
CA PRO A 795 -23.19 -26.28 -33.75
C PRO A 795 -22.76 -25.40 -34.92
N GLU A 796 -23.69 -24.71 -35.58
CA GLU A 796 -23.44 -23.77 -36.68
C GLU A 796 -22.59 -22.56 -36.29
N ASP A 797 -22.42 -22.30 -34.99
CA ASP A 797 -21.56 -21.22 -34.47
C ASP A 797 -20.17 -21.67 -34.06
N ALA A 798 -19.77 -22.90 -34.36
CA ALA A 798 -18.46 -23.43 -33.98
C ALA A 798 -17.31 -22.47 -34.33
N GLU A 799 -17.31 -21.86 -35.53
CA GLU A 799 -16.28 -20.90 -35.94
C GLU A 799 -16.32 -19.59 -35.13
N ARG A 800 -17.52 -19.06 -34.86
CA ARG A 800 -17.70 -17.85 -34.04
C ARG A 800 -17.27 -18.10 -32.59
N LEU A 801 -17.54 -19.29 -32.06
CA LEU A 801 -17.13 -19.69 -30.71
C LEU A 801 -15.61 -19.94 -30.63
N MET A 802 -14.98 -20.48 -31.68
CA MET A 802 -13.52 -20.57 -31.78
C MET A 802 -12.88 -19.17 -31.83
N PHE A 803 -13.45 -18.26 -32.62
CA PHE A 803 -13.04 -16.86 -32.65
C PHE A 803 -13.19 -16.19 -31.28
N LEU A 804 -14.33 -16.39 -30.59
CA LEU A 804 -14.53 -15.88 -29.23
C LEU A 804 -13.46 -16.42 -28.26
N ALA A 805 -13.15 -17.73 -28.32
CA ALA A 805 -12.10 -18.31 -27.48
C ALA A 805 -10.72 -17.68 -27.77
N ALA A 806 -10.38 -17.46 -29.05
CA ALA A 806 -9.15 -16.80 -29.45
C ALA A 806 -9.10 -15.32 -29.02
N TYR A 807 -10.21 -14.60 -29.19
CA TYR A 807 -10.31 -13.20 -28.78
C TYR A 807 -10.16 -13.04 -27.27
N LEU A 808 -10.79 -13.90 -26.47
CA LEU A 808 -10.65 -13.91 -25.01
C LEU A 808 -9.21 -14.21 -24.54
N GLU A 809 -8.41 -14.88 -25.36
CA GLU A 809 -6.97 -15.13 -25.13
C GLU A 809 -6.06 -13.99 -25.62
N SER A 810 -6.59 -13.06 -26.42
CA SER A 810 -5.82 -11.96 -27.04
C SER A 810 -5.39 -10.89 -26.04
N LYS A 811 -4.35 -10.13 -26.40
CA LYS A 811 -3.95 -8.95 -25.63
C LYS A 811 -5.04 -7.89 -25.55
N LEU A 812 -5.83 -7.69 -26.62
CA LEU A 812 -6.91 -6.69 -26.63
C LEU A 812 -8.00 -7.01 -25.59
N ALA A 813 -8.43 -8.27 -25.46
CA ALA A 813 -9.39 -8.64 -24.42
C ALA A 813 -8.80 -8.47 -23.01
N ARG A 814 -7.53 -8.82 -22.81
CA ARG A 814 -6.82 -8.63 -21.54
C ARG A 814 -6.72 -7.15 -21.16
N TYR A 815 -6.38 -6.29 -22.12
CA TYR A 815 -6.38 -4.83 -21.98
C TYR A 815 -7.77 -4.33 -21.55
N PHE A 816 -8.80 -4.69 -22.31
CA PHE A 816 -10.18 -4.26 -22.03
C PHE A 816 -10.64 -4.65 -20.62
N PHE A 817 -10.49 -5.92 -20.24
CA PHE A 817 -10.93 -6.38 -18.92
C PHE A 817 -10.07 -5.85 -17.78
N PHE A 818 -8.77 -5.64 -17.99
CA PHE A 818 -7.94 -5.02 -16.97
C PHE A 818 -8.42 -3.61 -16.62
N HIS A 819 -8.92 -2.84 -17.59
CA HIS A 819 -9.43 -1.48 -17.36
C HIS A 819 -10.92 -1.39 -17.00
N THR A 820 -11.71 -2.45 -17.19
CA THR A 820 -13.17 -2.39 -16.99
C THR A 820 -13.69 -3.31 -15.88
N SER A 821 -12.90 -4.29 -15.45
CA SER A 821 -13.31 -5.22 -14.37
C SER A 821 -13.03 -4.63 -13.00
N ALA A 822 -13.97 -4.78 -12.07
CA ALA A 822 -13.86 -4.23 -10.72
C ALA A 822 -12.65 -4.77 -9.93
N ASN A 823 -12.37 -6.06 -10.05
CA ASN A 823 -11.46 -6.75 -9.13
C ASN A 823 -10.04 -6.95 -9.68
N TRP A 824 -9.88 -7.22 -10.98
CA TRP A 824 -8.57 -7.47 -11.57
C TRP A 824 -7.71 -6.20 -11.50
N GLY A 825 -6.49 -6.29 -10.97
CA GLY A 825 -5.62 -5.12 -10.76
C GLY A 825 -6.09 -4.20 -9.62
N THR A 826 -7.01 -4.68 -8.77
CA THR A 826 -7.51 -3.95 -7.60
C THR A 826 -7.43 -4.83 -6.34
N GLU A 827 -8.10 -6.00 -6.31
CA GLU A 827 -8.09 -6.94 -5.18
C GLU A 827 -7.75 -8.39 -5.60
N ARG A 828 -8.70 -9.13 -6.19
CA ARG A 828 -8.46 -10.49 -6.66
C ARG A 828 -8.60 -10.49 -8.16
N ASP A 829 -7.63 -11.06 -8.85
CA ASP A 829 -7.70 -11.17 -10.31
C ASP A 829 -8.88 -12.07 -10.69
N LYS A 830 -9.99 -11.40 -10.99
CA LYS A 830 -11.28 -12.00 -11.23
C LYS A 830 -12.10 -11.12 -12.15
N VAL A 831 -12.69 -11.75 -13.16
CA VAL A 831 -13.72 -11.19 -14.02
C VAL A 831 -15.02 -11.95 -13.74
N HIS A 832 -16.05 -11.25 -13.29
CA HIS A 832 -17.38 -11.82 -13.08
C HIS A 832 -18.11 -12.01 -14.40
N LEU A 833 -19.07 -12.95 -14.44
CA LEU A 833 -19.80 -13.25 -15.68
C LEU A 833 -20.47 -12.02 -16.30
N HIS A 834 -21.14 -11.19 -15.50
CA HIS A 834 -21.74 -9.96 -15.99
C HIS A 834 -20.73 -8.92 -16.51
N GLU A 835 -19.47 -8.97 -16.06
CA GLU A 835 -18.38 -8.15 -16.59
C GLU A 835 -17.86 -8.77 -17.90
N LEU A 836 -17.68 -10.10 -17.95
CA LEU A 836 -17.28 -10.84 -19.15
C LEU A 836 -18.20 -10.54 -20.34
N LEU A 837 -19.51 -10.47 -20.11
CA LEU A 837 -20.50 -10.20 -21.15
C LEU A 837 -20.48 -8.74 -21.66
N ARG A 838 -19.72 -7.82 -21.04
CA ARG A 838 -19.50 -6.46 -21.56
C ARG A 838 -18.42 -6.40 -22.64
N LEU A 839 -17.76 -7.53 -22.94
CA LEU A 839 -16.74 -7.59 -24.00
C LEU A 839 -17.32 -7.06 -25.32
N PRO A 840 -16.65 -6.13 -26.01
CA PRO A 840 -17.07 -5.69 -27.33
C PRO A 840 -16.98 -6.85 -28.32
N PHE A 841 -18.10 -7.20 -28.94
CA PHE A 841 -18.20 -8.35 -29.83
C PHE A 841 -19.08 -8.05 -31.05
N PRO A 842 -18.74 -7.04 -31.88
CA PRO A 842 -19.43 -6.81 -33.15
C PRO A 842 -19.30 -8.02 -34.07
N LEU A 843 -20.40 -8.46 -34.69
CA LEU A 843 -20.39 -9.49 -35.74
C LEU A 843 -20.00 -8.89 -37.11
N PRO A 844 -19.53 -9.72 -38.08
CA PRO A 844 -19.05 -9.31 -39.42
C PRO A 844 -19.90 -8.30 -40.20
N GLU A 845 -21.18 -8.18 -39.88
CA GLU A 845 -22.14 -7.29 -40.54
C GLU A 845 -22.14 -5.85 -39.97
N ASN A 846 -21.27 -5.54 -39.00
CA ASN A 846 -21.20 -4.23 -38.36
C ASN A 846 -20.26 -3.26 -39.13
N ASP A 847 -20.67 -2.00 -39.29
CA ASP A 847 -19.93 -1.00 -40.07
C ASP A 847 -18.57 -0.59 -39.45
N PHE A 848 -18.35 -0.87 -38.16
CA PHE A 848 -17.15 -0.44 -37.42
C PHE A 848 -16.02 -1.48 -37.38
N ILE A 849 -16.15 -2.61 -38.08
CA ILE A 849 -15.13 -3.66 -38.15
C ILE A 849 -14.58 -3.83 -39.56
N ALA A 850 -13.50 -4.59 -39.69
CA ALA A 850 -12.84 -4.82 -40.96
C ALA A 850 -13.80 -5.40 -42.02
N PRO A 851 -13.79 -4.91 -43.27
CA PRO A 851 -14.63 -5.43 -44.34
C PRO A 851 -14.45 -6.93 -44.63
N ASP A 852 -13.29 -7.49 -44.28
CA ASP A 852 -12.94 -8.90 -44.42
C ASP A 852 -13.06 -9.69 -43.11
N ALA A 853 -13.79 -9.17 -42.11
CA ALA A 853 -13.99 -9.78 -40.80
C ALA A 853 -14.39 -11.27 -40.84
N ALA A 854 -15.26 -11.66 -41.78
CA ALA A 854 -15.65 -13.06 -41.97
C ALA A 854 -14.47 -13.96 -42.38
N GLY A 855 -13.55 -13.45 -43.20
CA GLY A 855 -12.31 -14.14 -43.57
C GLY A 855 -11.37 -14.30 -42.38
N ILE A 856 -11.25 -13.26 -41.55
CA ILE A 856 -10.43 -13.28 -40.33
C ILE A 856 -10.95 -14.32 -39.32
N ILE A 857 -12.28 -14.41 -39.12
CA ILE A 857 -12.90 -15.43 -38.25
C ILE A 857 -12.54 -16.85 -38.73
N ARG A 858 -12.63 -17.10 -40.04
CA ARG A 858 -12.29 -18.39 -40.63
C ARG A 858 -10.82 -18.74 -40.43
N GLU A 859 -9.91 -17.79 -40.71
CA GLU A 859 -8.47 -17.98 -40.53
C GLU A 859 -8.12 -18.31 -39.07
N ILE A 860 -8.70 -17.58 -38.12
CA ILE A 860 -8.51 -17.86 -36.69
C ILE A 860 -9.05 -19.25 -36.32
N ALA A 861 -10.25 -19.61 -36.80
CA ALA A 861 -10.82 -20.94 -36.55
C ALA A 861 -9.93 -22.06 -37.10
N GLU A 862 -9.35 -21.90 -38.28
CA GLU A 862 -8.39 -22.85 -38.87
C GLU A 862 -7.13 -22.98 -38.01
N LYS A 863 -6.53 -21.87 -37.56
CA LYS A 863 -5.38 -21.88 -36.66
C LYS A 863 -5.68 -22.55 -35.32
N VAL A 864 -6.84 -22.29 -34.73
CA VAL A 864 -7.30 -22.93 -33.47
C VAL A 864 -7.49 -24.45 -33.65
N ARG A 865 -8.08 -24.89 -34.78
CA ARG A 865 -8.20 -26.33 -35.10
C ARG A 865 -6.83 -26.98 -35.30
N ALA A 866 -5.94 -26.34 -36.04
CA ALA A 866 -4.59 -26.84 -36.31
C ALA A 866 -3.78 -27.03 -35.01
N PHE A 867 -3.94 -26.11 -34.06
CA PHE A 867 -3.34 -26.23 -32.73
C PHE A 867 -3.83 -27.47 -31.96
N GLY A 868 -5.13 -27.77 -32.03
CA GLY A 868 -5.71 -29.00 -31.47
C GLY A 868 -5.21 -30.28 -32.15
N GLY A 869 -4.96 -30.23 -33.46
CA GLY A 869 -4.43 -31.35 -34.25
C GLY A 869 -2.95 -31.65 -34.02
N ASN A 870 -2.10 -30.61 -33.89
CA ASN A 870 -0.65 -30.76 -33.72
C ASN A 870 -0.24 -31.34 -32.36
N SER A 871 -1.08 -31.22 -31.33
CA SER A 871 -0.86 -31.87 -30.03
C SER A 871 -1.00 -33.40 -30.06
N ARG A 872 -1.51 -34.00 -31.15
CA ARG A 872 -1.72 -35.46 -31.29
C ARG A 872 -0.52 -36.25 -31.83
N ASN A 873 0.52 -35.62 -32.38
CA ASN A 873 1.53 -36.29 -33.24
C ASN A 873 3.00 -36.35 -32.73
N GLN A 874 3.26 -36.53 -31.43
CA GLN A 874 4.63 -36.92 -30.99
C GLN A 874 4.62 -38.02 -29.92
N PRO A 875 5.04 -39.26 -30.24
CA PRO A 875 5.35 -40.26 -29.22
C PRO A 875 6.69 -39.90 -28.53
N PRO A 876 6.89 -40.23 -27.24
CA PRO A 876 8.15 -39.99 -26.56
C PRO A 876 9.23 -40.93 -27.10
N LYS A 877 10.15 -40.43 -27.94
CA LYS A 877 11.34 -41.18 -28.38
C LYS A 877 12.35 -41.28 -27.24
N SER A 878 12.68 -42.51 -26.86
CA SER A 878 13.86 -42.88 -26.07
C SER A 878 15.08 -43.00 -27.00
N GLY A 879 16.22 -42.41 -26.60
CA GLY A 879 17.51 -42.46 -27.30
C GLY A 879 18.65 -41.88 -26.43
N PRO A 880 19.91 -42.30 -26.64
CA PRO A 880 20.78 -42.80 -25.57
C PRO A 880 21.61 -41.73 -24.83
N GLU A 881 21.88 -42.03 -23.57
CA GLU A 881 22.78 -41.30 -22.67
C GLU A 881 24.24 -41.44 -23.14
N GLN A 882 24.94 -40.31 -23.26
CA GLN A 882 26.40 -40.27 -23.12
C GLN A 882 26.76 -39.33 -21.98
N MET A 883 27.45 -39.94 -21.03
CA MET A 883 27.91 -39.46 -19.72
C MET A 883 29.16 -38.58 -19.90
N SER A 884 29.28 -37.49 -19.13
CA SER A 884 30.59 -37.00 -18.68
C SER A 884 30.53 -36.75 -17.18
N LEU A 885 31.21 -37.64 -16.46
CA LEU A 885 31.33 -37.77 -15.01
C LEU A 885 32.15 -36.64 -14.37
N LEU A 886 31.80 -36.29 -13.13
CA LEU A 886 32.75 -36.17 -12.02
C LEU A 886 32.02 -36.45 -10.69
N LEU A 887 32.62 -37.37 -9.92
CA LEU A 887 32.14 -38.05 -8.71
C LEU A 887 31.99 -37.12 -7.51
N SER A 888 31.03 -37.31 -6.59
CA SER A 888 31.25 -38.10 -5.35
C SER A 888 29.95 -38.51 -4.62
N ARG A 889 30.07 -39.59 -3.84
CA ARG A 889 29.10 -40.55 -3.27
C ARG A 889 27.95 -40.06 -2.36
N GLU A 890 26.80 -40.70 -2.61
CA GLU A 890 25.77 -41.30 -1.72
C GLU A 890 25.04 -40.45 -0.65
N ASN A 891 23.74 -40.20 -0.89
CA ASN A 891 22.66 -40.51 0.06
C ASN A 891 21.25 -40.45 -0.60
N ALA A 892 20.38 -41.39 -0.22
CA ALA A 892 19.07 -41.68 -0.78
C ALA A 892 18.02 -40.54 -0.69
N LYS A 893 18.04 -39.58 -1.64
CA LYS A 893 17.00 -38.56 -1.84
C LYS A 893 16.52 -38.38 -3.30
N ASP A 894 16.97 -39.21 -4.25
CA ASP A 894 16.85 -38.89 -5.69
C ASP A 894 15.70 -39.55 -6.47
N ILE A 895 14.79 -40.30 -5.83
CA ILE A 895 13.60 -40.80 -6.53
C ILE A 895 12.54 -39.69 -6.76
N GLU A 896 12.58 -38.59 -5.98
CA GLU A 896 11.63 -37.45 -6.12
C GLU A 896 12.09 -36.33 -7.08
N LYS A 897 13.37 -36.29 -7.49
CA LYS A 897 13.90 -35.25 -8.40
C LYS A 897 13.72 -35.62 -9.88
N SER A 898 13.79 -36.90 -10.24
CA SER A 898 13.58 -37.39 -11.63
C SER A 898 12.21 -37.00 -12.20
N THR A 899 11.15 -37.05 -11.37
CA THR A 899 9.77 -36.66 -11.72
C THR A 899 9.59 -35.14 -11.83
N LYS A 900 10.36 -34.33 -11.10
CA LYS A 900 10.34 -32.85 -11.18
C LYS A 900 11.04 -32.32 -12.43
N THR A 901 12.09 -32.98 -12.90
CA THR A 901 12.87 -32.56 -14.09
C THR A 901 12.15 -32.91 -15.40
N LYS A 902 11.45 -34.05 -15.48
CA LYS A 902 10.55 -34.38 -16.61
C LYS A 902 9.32 -33.45 -16.69
N LYS A 903 8.72 -33.07 -15.55
CA LYS A 903 7.63 -32.07 -15.46
C LYS A 903 8.06 -30.65 -15.85
N ARG A 904 9.33 -30.29 -15.68
CA ARG A 904 9.88 -28.98 -16.08
C ARG A 904 10.14 -28.90 -17.60
N ARG A 905 10.65 -29.98 -18.21
CA ARG A 905 10.87 -30.05 -19.66
C ARG A 905 9.56 -30.05 -20.46
N SER A 906 8.51 -30.77 -20.02
CA SER A 906 7.20 -30.73 -20.68
C SER A 906 6.51 -29.36 -20.56
N LYS A 907 6.59 -28.71 -19.38
CA LYS A 907 6.09 -27.34 -19.15
C LYS A 907 6.70 -26.29 -20.08
N SER A 908 7.99 -26.40 -20.41
CA SER A 908 8.68 -25.42 -21.27
C SER A 908 8.23 -25.47 -22.72
N LYS A 909 7.88 -26.66 -23.24
CA LYS A 909 7.53 -26.89 -24.65
C LYS A 909 6.08 -26.48 -24.95
N GLU A 910 5.15 -26.79 -24.04
CA GLU A 910 3.72 -26.45 -24.15
C GLU A 910 3.46 -24.93 -24.01
N SER A 911 4.21 -24.27 -23.12
CA SER A 911 4.18 -22.82 -22.95
C SER A 911 4.76 -22.07 -24.16
N SER A 912 5.74 -22.66 -24.86
CA SER A 912 6.31 -22.09 -26.08
C SER A 912 5.30 -22.10 -27.23
N ASN A 913 4.65 -23.24 -27.50
CA ASN A 913 3.69 -23.36 -28.59
C ASN A 913 2.46 -22.47 -28.39
N THR A 914 2.00 -22.31 -27.15
CA THR A 914 0.87 -21.42 -26.81
C THR A 914 1.23 -19.95 -27.06
N ASN A 915 2.47 -19.55 -26.74
CA ASN A 915 2.94 -18.19 -27.01
C ASN A 915 3.08 -17.93 -28.52
N THR A 916 3.56 -18.90 -29.30
CA THR A 916 3.63 -18.79 -30.76
C THR A 916 2.25 -18.56 -31.38
N LEU A 917 1.24 -19.33 -30.96
CA LEU A 917 -0.12 -19.14 -31.47
C LEU A 917 -0.72 -17.77 -31.10
N ARG A 918 -0.47 -17.28 -29.87
CA ARG A 918 -0.87 -15.92 -29.49
C ARG A 918 -0.25 -14.85 -30.40
N GLN A 919 1.04 -14.99 -30.72
CA GLN A 919 1.76 -14.07 -31.62
C GLN A 919 1.17 -14.06 -33.04
N GLU A 920 0.58 -15.16 -33.50
CA GLU A 920 -0.12 -15.23 -34.78
C GLU A 920 -1.57 -14.68 -34.72
N ILE A 921 -2.25 -14.84 -33.58
CA ILE A 921 -3.65 -14.44 -33.42
C ILE A 921 -3.80 -12.95 -33.12
N ASP A 922 -2.94 -12.35 -32.28
CA ASP A 922 -3.07 -10.94 -31.90
C ASP A 922 -3.13 -9.99 -33.12
N PRO A 923 -2.27 -10.13 -34.17
CA PRO A 923 -2.37 -9.29 -35.37
C PRO A 923 -3.70 -9.44 -36.12
N LEU A 924 -4.28 -10.65 -36.16
CA LEU A 924 -5.57 -10.91 -36.79
C LEU A 924 -6.71 -10.25 -36.00
N ILE A 925 -6.67 -10.32 -34.67
CA ILE A 925 -7.61 -9.61 -33.79
C ILE A 925 -7.47 -8.10 -33.97
N TYR A 926 -6.25 -7.56 -34.01
CA TYR A 926 -6.05 -6.12 -34.22
C TYR A 926 -6.58 -5.66 -35.57
N ARG A 927 -6.40 -6.46 -36.62
CA ARG A 927 -6.97 -6.20 -37.94
C ARG A 927 -8.49 -6.24 -37.92
N TYR A 928 -9.09 -7.23 -37.24
CA TYR A 928 -10.55 -7.38 -37.12
C TYR A 928 -11.21 -6.09 -36.60
N PHE A 929 -10.61 -5.50 -35.56
CA PHE A 929 -11.09 -4.25 -34.94
C PHE A 929 -10.49 -2.98 -35.56
N GLY A 930 -9.65 -3.08 -36.60
CA GLY A 930 -9.07 -1.93 -37.29
C GLY A 930 -8.13 -1.08 -36.42
N LEU A 931 -7.42 -1.67 -35.44
CA LEU A 931 -6.58 -0.93 -34.50
C LEU A 931 -5.47 -0.16 -35.21
N THR A 932 -5.33 1.10 -34.85
CA THR A 932 -4.20 1.96 -35.19
C THR A 932 -2.93 1.51 -34.45
N GLU A 933 -1.76 1.93 -34.93
CA GLU A 933 -0.49 1.65 -34.26
C GLU A 933 -0.44 2.21 -32.82
N GLN A 934 -1.07 3.36 -32.58
CA GLN A 934 -1.14 3.95 -31.23
C GLN A 934 -1.98 3.10 -30.28
N GLU A 935 -3.12 2.55 -30.73
CA GLU A 935 -3.97 1.68 -29.92
C GLU A 935 -3.29 0.34 -29.64
N LYS A 936 -2.56 -0.22 -30.62
CA LYS A 936 -1.72 -1.41 -30.40
C LYS A 936 -0.67 -1.17 -29.33
N ILE A 937 -0.01 -0.01 -29.35
CA ILE A 937 0.97 0.39 -28.31
C ILE A 937 0.32 0.39 -26.93
N LEU A 938 -0.87 0.99 -26.76
CA LEU A 938 -1.57 1.00 -25.48
C LEU A 938 -1.90 -0.40 -24.98
N VAL A 939 -2.41 -1.26 -25.87
CA VAL A 939 -2.75 -2.65 -25.56
C VAL A 939 -1.52 -3.43 -25.12
N GLU A 940 -0.43 -3.37 -25.90
CA GLU A 940 0.78 -4.13 -25.65
C GLU A 940 1.51 -3.66 -24.39
N ASP A 941 1.75 -2.36 -24.24
CA ASP A 941 2.46 -1.84 -23.05
C ASP A 941 1.65 -2.11 -21.78
N THR A 942 0.32 -2.00 -21.83
CA THR A 942 -0.52 -2.39 -20.70
C THR A 942 -0.37 -3.86 -20.36
N VAL A 943 -0.48 -4.75 -21.34
CA VAL A 943 -0.50 -6.21 -21.08
C VAL A 943 0.86 -6.74 -20.71
N ASP A 944 1.93 -6.24 -21.33
CA ASP A 944 3.29 -6.77 -21.17
C ASP A 944 4.07 -6.05 -20.06
N VAL A 945 3.75 -4.78 -19.75
CA VAL A 945 4.47 -3.99 -18.73
C VAL A 945 3.61 -3.72 -17.49
N LEU A 946 2.40 -3.16 -17.65
CA LEU A 946 1.57 -2.72 -16.51
C LEU A 946 0.92 -3.88 -15.76
N ILE A 947 0.22 -4.79 -16.45
CA ILE A 947 -0.50 -5.91 -15.82
C ILE A 947 0.42 -6.78 -14.95
N PRO A 948 1.64 -7.17 -15.39
CA PRO A 948 2.56 -7.97 -14.56
C PRO A 948 3.09 -7.20 -13.35
N SER A 949 3.06 -5.88 -13.39
CA SER A 949 3.55 -4.99 -12.33
C SER A 949 2.49 -4.60 -11.33
N ALA A 950 1.21 -4.81 -11.64
CA ALA A 950 0.08 -4.37 -10.82
C ALA A 950 -0.07 -5.19 -9.53
N THR A 951 -0.27 -4.49 -8.41
CA THR A 951 -0.57 -5.03 -7.07
C THR A 951 0.50 -6.02 -6.56
N PRO A 952 1.77 -5.59 -6.49
CA PRO A 952 2.91 -6.44 -6.18
C PRO A 952 2.70 -7.29 -4.94
N GLY A 953 3.19 -8.54 -5.01
CA GLY A 953 3.06 -9.54 -3.94
C GLY A 953 3.84 -9.20 -2.68
N SER A 954 4.98 -8.53 -2.86
CA SER A 954 5.94 -8.13 -1.83
C SER A 954 6.80 -7.00 -2.38
N ARG A 955 7.51 -6.29 -1.50
CA ARG A 955 8.45 -5.21 -1.89
C ARG A 955 9.62 -5.71 -2.74
N ASN A 956 10.01 -6.97 -2.50
CA ASN A 956 11.09 -7.67 -3.20
C ASN A 956 10.63 -8.41 -4.47
N ALA A 957 9.36 -8.28 -4.85
CA ALA A 957 8.87 -8.84 -6.11
C ALA A 957 9.68 -8.26 -7.29
N ASP A 958 9.86 -9.11 -8.29
CA ASP A 958 10.42 -8.70 -9.57
C ASP A 958 9.32 -7.97 -10.36
N ILE A 959 9.42 -6.64 -10.42
CA ILE A 959 8.38 -5.75 -10.94
C ILE A 959 8.92 -5.08 -12.20
N PRO A 960 8.39 -5.41 -13.40
CA PRO A 960 8.90 -4.86 -14.66
C PRO A 960 8.94 -3.34 -14.72
N THR A 961 7.91 -2.65 -14.24
CA THR A 961 7.81 -1.18 -14.27
C THR A 961 8.91 -0.46 -13.51
N LEU A 962 9.55 -1.11 -12.53
CA LEU A 962 10.59 -0.52 -11.69
C LEU A 962 12.01 -0.79 -12.19
N ARG A 963 12.18 -1.60 -13.23
CA ARG A 963 13.51 -1.88 -13.76
C ARG A 963 14.04 -0.69 -14.55
N PRO A 964 15.36 -0.42 -14.51
CA PRO A 964 16.01 0.40 -15.51
C PRO A 964 15.65 -0.08 -16.92
N VAL A 965 15.49 0.84 -17.86
CA VAL A 965 15.02 0.49 -19.21
C VAL A 965 15.98 -0.49 -19.89
N LYS A 966 17.29 -0.34 -19.67
CA LYS A 966 18.34 -1.25 -20.18
C LYS A 966 18.27 -2.68 -19.62
N GLU A 967 17.66 -2.85 -18.45
CA GLU A 967 17.49 -4.16 -17.79
C GLU A 967 16.09 -4.76 -18.04
N ALA A 968 15.24 -4.07 -18.80
CA ALA A 968 13.93 -4.57 -19.17
C ALA A 968 14.09 -5.84 -20.02
N ARG A 969 13.42 -6.92 -19.63
CA ARG A 969 13.39 -8.19 -20.39
C ARG A 969 12.08 -8.33 -21.16
N ILE A 970 11.66 -7.24 -21.79
CA ILE A 970 10.38 -7.11 -22.49
C ILE A 970 10.63 -6.48 -23.83
N PHE A 971 10.19 -7.12 -24.91
CA PHE A 971 10.26 -6.56 -26.26
C PHE A 971 9.34 -5.34 -26.40
N PRO A 972 9.77 -4.24 -27.07
CA PRO A 972 11.07 -4.04 -27.73
C PRO A 972 12.19 -3.44 -26.85
N TYR A 973 11.89 -3.13 -25.58
CA TYR A 973 12.81 -2.45 -24.65
C TYR A 973 14.09 -3.25 -24.38
N ASP A 974 14.03 -4.58 -24.41
CA ASP A 974 15.18 -5.48 -24.21
C ASP A 974 16.26 -5.36 -25.30
N LYS A 975 15.90 -4.87 -26.48
CA LYS A 975 16.81 -4.73 -27.63
C LYS A 975 17.19 -3.28 -27.91
N GLU A 976 16.22 -2.37 -27.81
CA GLU A 976 16.37 -0.99 -28.26
C GLU A 976 16.44 0.01 -27.10
N GLY A 977 16.29 -0.44 -25.85
CA GLY A 977 16.45 0.41 -24.66
C GLY A 977 15.58 1.65 -24.68
N LEU A 978 16.15 2.79 -24.29
CA LEU A 978 15.46 4.09 -24.27
C LEU A 978 15.10 4.60 -25.68
N CYS A 979 15.77 4.13 -26.73
CA CYS A 979 15.46 4.54 -28.09
C CYS A 979 14.05 4.09 -28.52
N VAL A 980 13.45 3.08 -27.89
CA VAL A 980 12.03 2.72 -28.10
C VAL A 980 11.11 3.92 -27.82
N TYR A 981 11.32 4.58 -26.68
CA TYR A 981 10.59 5.79 -26.30
C TYR A 981 10.89 6.92 -27.29
N GLY A 982 12.18 7.21 -27.53
CA GLY A 982 12.58 8.33 -28.38
C GLY A 982 12.12 8.20 -29.83
N ASN A 983 12.19 7.00 -30.41
CA ASN A 983 11.66 6.71 -31.74
C ASN A 983 10.14 6.89 -31.81
N THR A 984 9.41 6.43 -30.78
CA THR A 984 7.95 6.58 -30.73
C THR A 984 7.54 8.05 -30.62
N LEU A 985 8.24 8.81 -29.77
CA LEU A 985 8.03 10.25 -29.61
C LEU A 985 8.32 11.01 -30.91
N ALA A 986 9.50 10.80 -31.50
CA ALA A 986 9.92 11.42 -32.76
C ALA A 986 8.94 11.09 -33.89
N LYS A 987 8.56 9.82 -34.06
CA LYS A 987 7.63 9.38 -35.10
C LYS A 987 6.27 10.05 -34.96
N THR A 988 5.79 10.21 -33.74
CA THR A 988 4.48 10.82 -33.46
C THR A 988 4.49 12.32 -33.78
N LEU A 989 5.46 13.07 -33.24
CA LEU A 989 5.60 14.51 -33.48
C LEU A 989 5.88 14.82 -34.96
N ASN A 990 6.77 14.06 -35.61
CA ASN A 990 7.07 14.23 -37.03
C ASN A 990 5.89 13.88 -37.94
N GLY A 991 5.04 12.95 -37.51
CA GLY A 991 3.79 12.64 -38.20
C GLY A 991 2.84 13.84 -38.21
N TRP A 992 2.66 14.49 -37.06
CA TRP A 992 1.83 15.70 -36.95
C TRP A 992 2.43 16.88 -37.73
N ALA A 993 3.72 17.15 -37.53
CA ALA A 993 4.44 18.20 -38.25
C ALA A 993 4.38 18.01 -39.78
N GLY A 994 4.45 16.75 -40.25
CA GLY A 994 4.29 16.42 -41.66
C GLY A 994 2.89 16.68 -42.19
N ASN A 995 1.86 16.33 -41.43
CA ASN A 995 0.45 16.59 -41.80
C ASN A 995 0.12 18.09 -41.84
N GLU A 996 0.78 18.89 -41.01
CA GLU A 996 0.66 20.35 -40.99
C GLU A 996 1.57 21.06 -42.01
N GLY A 997 2.36 20.31 -42.78
CA GLY A 997 3.23 20.87 -43.82
C GLY A 997 4.48 21.59 -43.30
N SER A 998 4.87 21.36 -42.04
CA SER A 998 6.08 21.94 -41.46
C SER A 998 7.34 21.45 -42.19
N ARG A 999 8.34 22.33 -42.33
CA ARG A 999 9.67 22.00 -42.87
C ARG A 999 10.61 21.43 -41.80
N TYR A 1000 10.30 21.63 -40.53
CA TYR A 1000 11.10 21.14 -39.41
C TYR A 1000 10.65 19.76 -38.97
N ARG A 1001 11.61 18.98 -38.49
CA ARG A 1001 11.45 17.65 -37.92
C ARG A 1001 12.11 17.62 -36.56
N VAL A 1002 11.64 16.73 -35.71
CA VAL A 1002 12.15 16.49 -34.38
C VAL A 1002 13.09 15.29 -34.43
N ARG A 1003 14.30 15.50 -33.91
CA ARG A 1003 15.25 14.44 -33.57
C ARG A 1003 15.27 14.27 -32.06
N VAL A 1004 15.39 13.02 -31.60
CA VAL A 1004 15.42 12.70 -30.17
C VAL A 1004 16.73 12.02 -29.80
N GLU A 1005 17.41 12.57 -28.82
CA GLU A 1005 18.58 11.98 -28.17
C GLU A 1005 18.18 11.52 -26.77
N VAL A 1006 18.57 10.29 -26.40
CA VAL A 1006 18.22 9.71 -25.09
C VAL A 1006 19.48 9.25 -24.36
N GLY A 1007 19.39 9.15 -23.04
CA GLY A 1007 20.39 8.43 -22.25
C GLY A 1007 19.95 8.24 -20.82
N SER A 1008 20.69 7.42 -20.09
CA SER A 1008 20.56 7.25 -18.65
C SER A 1008 21.87 7.54 -17.94
N ASP A 1009 21.79 8.05 -16.72
CA ASP A 1009 22.91 8.24 -15.80
C ASP A 1009 22.76 7.27 -14.63
N GLU A 1010 23.52 6.18 -14.69
CA GLU A 1010 23.46 5.09 -13.70
C GLU A 1010 23.80 5.58 -12.27
N ASN A 1011 24.61 6.63 -12.15
CA ASN A 1011 24.99 7.19 -10.86
C ASN A 1011 23.81 7.86 -10.14
N THR A 1012 23.00 8.63 -10.84
CA THR A 1012 21.84 9.33 -10.25
C THR A 1012 20.54 8.54 -10.34
N GLY A 1013 20.47 7.53 -11.22
CA GLY A 1013 19.24 6.79 -11.51
C GLY A 1013 18.24 7.59 -12.33
N LEU A 1014 18.70 8.62 -13.05
CA LEU A 1014 17.89 9.47 -13.91
C LEU A 1014 18.14 9.14 -15.38
N ALA A 1015 17.11 9.36 -16.20
CA ALA A 1015 17.20 9.33 -17.65
C ALA A 1015 16.69 10.64 -18.24
N MET A 1016 17.18 10.97 -19.44
CA MET A 1016 16.83 12.19 -20.15
C MET A 1016 16.55 11.89 -21.61
N ALA A 1017 15.50 12.49 -22.15
CA ALA A 1017 15.31 12.67 -23.59
C ALA A 1017 15.44 14.15 -23.93
N THR A 1018 16.22 14.45 -24.97
CA THR A 1018 16.35 15.80 -25.54
C THR A 1018 15.82 15.77 -26.97
N LEU A 1019 14.80 16.58 -27.22
CA LEU A 1019 14.24 16.80 -28.54
C LEU A 1019 14.93 18.03 -29.13
N ARG A 1020 15.35 17.94 -30.39
CA ARG A 1020 15.94 19.04 -31.15
C ARG A 1020 15.22 19.21 -32.48
N LEU A 1021 15.03 20.45 -32.91
CA LEU A 1021 14.55 20.76 -34.25
C LEU A 1021 15.67 20.55 -35.29
N ASP A 1022 15.33 19.92 -36.40
CA ASP A 1022 16.22 19.58 -37.51
C ASP A 1022 15.43 19.72 -38.84
N GLU A 1023 16.10 19.77 -39.99
CA GLU A 1023 15.45 19.81 -41.31
C GLU A 1023 15.13 18.40 -41.84
N SER A 1024 15.69 17.37 -41.21
CA SER A 1024 15.54 15.97 -41.63
C SER A 1024 15.14 15.04 -40.49
N THR A 1025 14.46 13.94 -40.82
CA THR A 1025 14.15 12.89 -39.84
C THR A 1025 15.38 12.02 -39.60
N ALA A 1026 15.71 11.76 -38.33
CA ALA A 1026 16.76 10.82 -37.96
C ALA A 1026 16.27 9.85 -36.88
N ALA A 1027 16.82 8.63 -36.87
CA ALA A 1027 16.58 7.66 -35.81
C ALA A 1027 17.07 8.19 -34.46
N CYS A 1028 16.40 7.77 -33.39
CA CYS A 1028 16.81 8.10 -32.02
C CYS A 1028 18.22 7.59 -31.75
N ARG A 1029 19.02 8.42 -31.08
CA ARG A 1029 20.39 8.12 -30.71
C ARG A 1029 20.53 8.07 -29.20
N GLU A 1030 21.17 7.02 -28.70
CA GLU A 1030 21.60 6.97 -27.31
C GLU A 1030 22.95 7.67 -27.14
N ILE A 1031 23.05 8.56 -26.15
CA ILE A 1031 24.26 9.35 -25.85
C ILE A 1031 24.60 9.29 -24.35
N PRO A 1032 25.88 9.44 -23.96
CA PRO A 1032 26.24 9.69 -22.57
C PRO A 1032 25.69 11.04 -22.10
N ILE A 1033 24.84 11.04 -21.06
CA ILE A 1033 24.10 12.24 -20.64
C ILE A 1033 24.57 12.86 -19.32
N SER A 1034 25.56 12.31 -18.60
CA SER A 1034 25.87 12.79 -17.24
C SER A 1034 26.17 14.31 -17.16
N ARG A 1035 26.95 14.85 -18.11
CA ARG A 1035 27.20 16.31 -18.21
C ARG A 1035 25.97 17.08 -18.72
N PRO A 1036 25.38 16.74 -19.89
CA PRO A 1036 24.15 17.39 -20.36
C PRO A 1036 23.01 17.43 -19.33
N LEU A 1037 22.81 16.35 -18.58
CA LEU A 1037 21.80 16.25 -17.53
C LEU A 1037 22.06 17.21 -16.37
N ALA A 1038 23.32 17.31 -15.93
CA ALA A 1038 23.71 18.24 -14.87
C ALA A 1038 23.45 19.69 -15.30
N ASP A 1039 23.83 20.04 -16.53
CA ASP A 1039 23.64 21.38 -17.10
C ASP A 1039 22.14 21.71 -17.25
N ALA A 1040 21.33 20.77 -17.76
CA ALA A 1040 19.90 20.93 -17.92
C ALA A 1040 19.18 21.16 -16.58
N LEU A 1041 19.50 20.35 -15.56
CA LEU A 1041 18.93 20.51 -14.21
C LEU A 1041 19.33 21.85 -13.57
N GLN A 1042 20.58 22.30 -13.77
CA GLN A 1042 21.02 23.60 -13.27
C GLN A 1042 20.22 24.75 -13.88
N ARG A 1043 19.96 24.70 -15.19
CA ARG A 1043 19.16 25.72 -15.90
C ARG A 1043 17.69 25.68 -15.51
N TYR A 1044 17.11 24.49 -15.36
CA TYR A 1044 15.75 24.32 -14.85
C TYR A 1044 15.60 24.97 -13.47
N CYS A 1045 16.48 24.65 -12.51
CA CYS A 1045 16.46 25.25 -11.17
C CYS A 1045 16.58 26.78 -11.20
N ALA A 1046 17.46 27.32 -12.07
CA ALA A 1046 17.63 28.76 -12.22
C ALA A 1046 16.38 29.48 -12.77
N THR A 1047 15.54 28.78 -13.54
CA THR A 1047 14.30 29.31 -14.12
C THR A 1047 13.16 29.23 -13.11
N VAL A 1048 12.95 28.07 -12.49
CA VAL A 1048 11.89 27.86 -11.47
C VAL A 1048 12.07 28.76 -10.25
N SER A 1049 13.32 28.98 -9.81
CA SER A 1049 13.62 29.86 -8.68
C SER A 1049 13.26 31.34 -8.93
N LYS A 1050 13.08 31.77 -10.18
CA LYS A 1050 12.65 33.14 -10.51
C LYS A 1050 11.12 33.30 -10.48
N GLU A 1051 10.37 32.23 -10.73
CA GLU A 1051 8.91 32.28 -10.90
C GLU A 1051 8.15 31.87 -9.64
N THR A 1052 8.64 30.84 -8.92
CA THR A 1052 7.97 30.30 -7.74
C THR A 1052 8.79 30.59 -6.49
N LYS A 1053 8.28 31.44 -5.57
CA LYS A 1053 8.92 31.74 -4.26
C LYS A 1053 9.01 30.52 -3.31
N THR A 1054 8.50 29.36 -3.73
CA THR A 1054 8.52 28.09 -3.00
C THR A 1054 8.79 26.96 -4.01
N LEU A 1055 9.88 26.22 -3.81
CA LEU A 1055 10.26 25.08 -4.65
C LEU A 1055 9.33 23.89 -4.40
N VAL A 1056 8.45 23.59 -5.35
CA VAL A 1056 7.68 22.34 -5.39
C VAL A 1056 8.41 21.36 -6.30
N TYR A 1057 8.67 20.15 -5.82
CA TYR A 1057 9.36 19.12 -6.57
C TYR A 1057 8.45 18.49 -7.62
N GLU A 1058 8.81 18.63 -8.90
CA GLU A 1058 8.28 17.80 -9.97
C GLU A 1058 9.26 16.65 -10.26
N ARG A 1059 8.83 15.41 -9.99
CA ARG A 1059 9.58 14.16 -10.30
C ARG A 1059 9.61 13.86 -11.81
N ASP A 1060 8.79 14.58 -12.56
CA ASP A 1060 8.62 14.52 -14.00
C ASP A 1060 8.89 15.92 -14.58
N ILE A 1061 10.14 16.17 -14.96
CA ILE A 1061 10.57 17.48 -15.45
C ILE A 1061 10.45 17.50 -16.97
N LEU A 1062 9.63 18.41 -17.48
CA LEU A 1062 9.56 18.76 -18.90
C LEU A 1062 9.68 20.26 -19.02
N PHE A 1063 10.66 20.74 -19.79
CA PHE A 1063 10.82 22.17 -20.04
C PHE A 1063 11.44 22.46 -21.42
N PHE A 1064 11.15 23.67 -21.91
CA PHE A 1064 11.66 24.20 -23.17
C PHE A 1064 12.92 25.03 -22.93
N GLU A 1065 13.95 24.80 -23.74
CA GLU A 1065 15.21 25.53 -23.72
C GLU A 1065 15.63 25.90 -25.15
N GLY A 1066 15.30 27.12 -25.58
CA GLY A 1066 15.62 27.59 -26.93
C GLY A 1066 14.97 26.73 -28.00
N ASP A 1067 15.79 26.04 -28.80
CA ASP A 1067 15.37 25.12 -29.87
C ASP A 1067 15.22 23.65 -29.41
N SER A 1068 15.37 23.42 -28.11
CA SER A 1068 15.44 22.10 -27.51
C SER A 1068 14.36 21.90 -26.44
N ILE A 1069 13.88 20.67 -26.29
CA ILE A 1069 12.93 20.29 -25.23
C ILE A 1069 13.55 19.16 -24.43
N HIS A 1070 13.58 19.29 -23.11
CA HIS A 1070 14.15 18.29 -22.22
C HIS A 1070 13.05 17.58 -21.43
N VAL A 1071 13.09 16.25 -21.41
CA VAL A 1071 12.26 15.39 -20.54
C VAL A 1071 13.20 14.63 -19.62
N ILE A 1072 13.10 14.82 -18.31
CA ILE A 1072 13.96 14.19 -17.29
C ILE A 1072 13.10 13.48 -16.24
N ARG A 1073 13.35 12.18 -16.04
CA ARG A 1073 12.62 11.31 -15.11
C ARG A 1073 13.55 10.25 -14.50
N ALA A 1074 13.09 9.54 -13.48
CA ALA A 1074 13.76 8.32 -13.02
C ALA A 1074 13.90 7.28 -14.15
N ASP A 1075 15.04 6.60 -14.24
CA ASP A 1075 15.29 5.50 -15.17
C ASP A 1075 14.54 4.23 -14.71
N ARG A 1076 13.23 4.24 -14.95
CA ARG A 1076 12.30 3.15 -14.66
C ARG A 1076 11.41 2.93 -15.85
N LEU A 1077 11.20 1.68 -16.26
CA LEU A 1077 10.47 1.33 -17.47
C LEU A 1077 9.08 1.99 -17.55
N LEU A 1078 8.37 2.15 -16.44
CA LEU A 1078 7.07 2.84 -16.38
C LEU A 1078 7.09 4.23 -17.05
N ASN A 1079 8.19 4.97 -16.85
CA ASN A 1079 8.35 6.36 -17.25
C ASN A 1079 8.81 6.53 -18.71
N TRP A 1080 9.18 5.43 -19.37
CA TRP A 1080 9.82 5.40 -20.69
C TRP A 1080 9.18 4.36 -21.62
N THR A 1081 7.90 4.05 -21.41
CA THR A 1081 7.13 3.19 -22.31
C THR A 1081 6.78 3.89 -23.63
N ARG A 1082 6.42 3.13 -24.67
CA ARG A 1082 5.88 3.69 -25.93
C ARG A 1082 4.58 4.46 -25.65
N ALA A 1083 3.73 3.96 -24.78
CA ALA A 1083 2.52 4.65 -24.33
C ALA A 1083 2.84 5.99 -23.66
N MET A 1084 3.90 6.06 -22.84
CA MET A 1084 4.35 7.31 -22.25
C MET A 1084 4.85 8.29 -23.32
N ALA A 1085 5.61 7.83 -24.32
CA ALA A 1085 6.05 8.66 -25.44
C ALA A 1085 4.86 9.29 -26.20
N LEU A 1086 3.75 8.56 -26.37
CA LEU A 1086 2.53 9.10 -26.98
C LEU A 1086 1.85 10.18 -26.12
N ASN A 1087 1.95 10.09 -24.80
CA ASN A 1087 1.40 11.09 -23.88
C ASN A 1087 2.28 12.34 -23.85
N ASP A 1088 3.60 12.18 -23.84
CA ASP A 1088 4.55 13.29 -23.88
C ASP A 1088 4.47 14.04 -25.19
N ALA A 1089 4.32 13.33 -26.32
CA ALA A 1089 4.07 13.98 -27.61
C ALA A 1089 2.86 14.92 -27.54
N ALA A 1090 1.74 14.44 -26.96
CA ALA A 1090 0.53 15.24 -26.83
C ALA A 1090 0.68 16.39 -25.84
N ARG A 1091 1.42 16.20 -24.74
CA ARG A 1091 1.75 17.27 -23.78
C ARG A 1091 2.56 18.37 -24.45
N ILE A 1092 3.64 18.01 -25.13
CA ILE A 1092 4.52 18.95 -25.85
C ILE A 1092 3.74 19.72 -26.91
N TYR A 1093 2.96 19.03 -27.73
CA TYR A 1093 2.13 19.69 -28.74
C TYR A 1093 1.10 20.64 -28.12
N GLY A 1094 0.46 20.23 -27.02
CA GLY A 1094 -0.49 21.08 -26.30
C GLY A 1094 0.14 22.33 -25.71
N GLU A 1095 1.33 22.22 -25.12
CA GLU A 1095 2.08 23.38 -24.57
C GLU A 1095 2.47 24.37 -25.69
N ILE A 1096 2.90 23.88 -26.86
CA ILE A 1096 3.20 24.72 -28.02
C ILE A 1096 1.96 25.49 -28.51
N VAL A 1097 0.83 24.79 -28.68
CA VAL A 1097 -0.42 25.42 -29.16
C VAL A 1097 -0.97 26.47 -28.19
N LEU A 1098 -0.83 26.23 -26.88
CA LEU A 1098 -1.26 27.20 -25.87
C LEU A 1098 -0.41 28.47 -25.90
N ALA A 1099 0.91 28.35 -26.11
CA ALA A 1099 1.81 29.49 -26.23
C ALA A 1099 1.49 30.37 -27.46
N GLU A 1100 1.16 29.76 -28.61
CA GLU A 1100 0.72 30.52 -29.81
C GLU A 1100 -0.60 31.27 -29.59
N GLY A 1101 -1.48 30.74 -28.74
CA GLY A 1101 -2.76 31.38 -28.40
C GLY A 1101 -2.62 32.64 -27.55
N GLU A 1102 -1.58 32.73 -26.70
CA GLU A 1102 -1.29 33.92 -25.89
C GLU A 1102 -0.66 35.04 -26.73
N ASP A 1103 0.19 34.71 -27.71
CA ASP A 1103 0.78 35.66 -28.66
C ASP A 1103 -0.22 36.23 -29.68
N HIS A 1104 -1.36 35.57 -29.90
CA HIS A 1104 -2.45 36.05 -30.77
C HIS A 1104 -3.60 36.75 -30.02
N ALA A 1105 -3.57 36.74 -28.68
CA ALA A 1105 -4.52 37.45 -27.82
C ALA A 1105 -3.97 38.79 -27.27
N GLY A 1106 -2.78 39.21 -27.73
CA GLY A 1106 -2.12 40.48 -27.41
C GLY A 1106 -2.46 41.61 -28.37
#